data_AF-A0A7V6PHH4-F1
#
_entry.id   AF-A0A7V6PHH4-F1
#
_cell.length_a   1.000
_cell.length_b   1.000
_cell.length_c   1.000
_cell.angle_alpha   90.00
_cell.angle_beta   90.00
_cell.angle_gamma   90.00
#
_symmetry.space_group_name_H-M   'P 1'
#
loop_
_entity.id
_entity.type
_entity.pdbx_description
1 polymer ?
#
loop_
_entity_poly.entity_id
_entity_poly.type
_entity_poly.pdbx_seq_one_letter_code
_entity_poly.pdbx_strand_id
1 'polypeptide(L)'
;WGEQTDVPESADWYNAGFLMLWGSNVPQTRTPDAHFYTEVRYKGTKSVVVSPDYSEAAKFADLWLHPKQGTDAALAMALGHVILREYHLDRQVSYFEDYCRKYSDFPMLVMLTKKDGRYVPDRFLRASDLKDDLGEANNPDWKTVAFDTKSGTYVAPQGSIGFRWGDDGQWNLEEKDGRGKDVELAKSFIAAGAHDAVADVAFPYFGNREHDYFEGTDHDSVLVRKVPARKLKLKKGEVLVATVFDLFAANYGLDRGLGDENSARSYDEGLPYTPAWAEKITGVPRDQIIAVAREFATNAEKTNGRSMVILGAGLNHWYHMDMNYRGIINMLVMCGCIGQSGGGWSHYVGQEKLRPQTGWTALAFALDWNRPPRHMNSTSFFYAHTDQWRYETVKVQDILSPTAPEGAWEGTMIDYNIRAERMGWLPSAPQLQTNPLELAREAAASGKEPKDFIANALKNGTVTMSCEDPDHEANWPRNMFVWRSNLLGSSGKGHEYFLKHLLGTSNGLLGKDLGQEGAQESREAVWRENAPEGKLDLLVTLDFRMSTTCVYSDIVLPTATWYEKNDLNTSDMHPFIHPLSSAADPAWEARSDWDIFKGIAKKFSEVAPEVLGVEKDIVLVPTLHDTAGELAQPKDVLDWKKGEV
;
A
#
# COMPACT_ATOMS: atom_id res chain seq x y z
N TRP A 1 -2.23 0.16 -10.13
CA TRP A 1 -1.14 1.03 -10.61
C TRP A 1 0.24 0.47 -10.33
N GLY A 2 0.48 -0.23 -9.21
CA GLY A 2 1.81 -0.78 -8.94
C GLY A 2 2.85 0.34 -8.84
N GLU A 3 2.48 1.44 -8.19
CA GLU A 3 3.27 2.65 -8.12
C GLU A 3 3.37 3.03 -6.64
N GLN A 4 4.54 3.48 -6.20
CA GLN A 4 4.76 3.93 -4.83
C GLN A 4 3.85 5.12 -4.53
N THR A 5 4.01 6.19 -5.32
CA THR A 5 3.17 7.40 -5.31
C THR A 5 3.49 8.22 -6.56
N ASP A 6 2.47 8.57 -7.34
CA ASP A 6 2.58 9.58 -8.38
C ASP A 6 1.30 10.41 -8.40
N VAL A 7 1.46 11.73 -8.42
CA VAL A 7 0.39 12.70 -8.19
C VAL A 7 0.55 13.93 -9.10
N PRO A 8 -0.56 14.61 -9.43
CA PRO A 8 -0.50 15.89 -10.11
C PRO A 8 0.25 16.94 -9.27
N GLU A 9 0.86 17.91 -9.95
CA GLU A 9 1.41 19.11 -9.31
C GLU A 9 0.30 20.05 -8.80
N SER A 10 0.62 20.99 -7.91
CA SER A 10 -0.38 21.93 -7.37
C SER A 10 -0.99 22.85 -8.43
N ALA A 11 -0.21 23.21 -9.46
CA ALA A 11 -0.70 23.98 -10.60
C ALA A 11 -1.84 23.27 -11.34
N ASP A 12 -1.88 21.93 -11.32
CA ASP A 12 -2.94 21.17 -11.96
C ASP A 12 -4.26 21.21 -11.18
N TRP A 13 -4.25 21.60 -9.90
CA TRP A 13 -5.48 21.90 -9.16
C TRP A 13 -6.28 23.01 -9.83
N TYR A 14 -5.58 23.97 -10.47
CA TYR A 14 -6.20 25.06 -11.23
C TYR A 14 -6.95 24.57 -12.48
N ASN A 15 -6.69 23.34 -12.90
CA ASN A 15 -7.42 22.67 -13.98
C ASN A 15 -8.63 21.89 -13.47
N ALA A 16 -8.86 21.73 -12.17
CA ALA A 16 -10.05 21.03 -11.69
C ALA A 16 -11.34 21.82 -11.95
N GLY A 17 -12.41 21.12 -12.34
CA GLY A 17 -13.77 21.66 -12.41
C GLY A 17 -14.57 21.43 -11.12
N PHE A 18 -14.19 20.41 -10.34
CA PHE A 18 -14.71 20.13 -9.01
C PHE A 18 -13.57 19.61 -8.13
N LEU A 19 -13.44 20.15 -6.91
CA LEU A 19 -12.33 19.83 -6.02
C LEU A 19 -12.81 19.42 -4.63
N MET A 20 -12.45 18.21 -4.21
CA MET A 20 -12.65 17.76 -2.83
C MET A 20 -11.33 17.80 -2.07
N LEU A 21 -11.31 18.40 -0.88
CA LEU A 21 -10.17 18.34 0.04
C LEU A 21 -10.57 17.42 1.19
N TRP A 22 -10.01 16.21 1.24
CA TRP A 22 -10.46 15.15 2.15
C TRP A 22 -9.35 14.72 3.09
N GLY A 23 -9.46 15.06 4.38
CA GLY A 23 -8.40 14.80 5.36
C GLY A 23 -7.07 15.50 5.01
N SER A 24 -7.13 16.62 4.29
CA SER A 24 -5.98 17.42 3.86
C SER A 24 -6.21 18.90 4.20
N ASN A 25 -5.48 19.41 5.19
CA ASN A 25 -5.59 20.81 5.61
C ASN A 25 -4.67 21.72 4.78
N VAL A 26 -5.02 21.91 3.50
CA VAL A 26 -4.19 22.58 2.48
C VAL A 26 -3.56 23.92 2.94
N PRO A 27 -4.31 24.87 3.54
CA PRO A 27 -3.71 26.14 3.98
C PRO A 27 -2.59 25.98 5.01
N GLN A 28 -2.69 24.97 5.87
CA GLN A 28 -1.74 24.73 6.96
C GLN A 28 -0.57 23.84 6.54
N THR A 29 -0.83 22.79 5.77
CA THR A 29 0.17 21.76 5.48
C THR A 29 0.77 21.86 4.09
N ARG A 30 0.18 22.66 3.19
CA ARG A 30 0.57 22.94 1.78
C ARG A 30 0.52 24.45 1.54
N THR A 31 0.93 25.23 2.54
CA THR A 31 0.82 26.70 2.53
C THR A 31 1.36 27.37 1.25
N PRO A 32 2.53 26.98 0.71
CA PRO A 32 3.06 27.61 -0.51
C PRO A 32 2.16 27.40 -1.74
N ASP A 33 1.39 26.32 -1.77
CA ASP A 33 0.55 25.91 -2.89
C ASP A 33 -0.94 26.24 -2.67
N ALA A 34 -1.32 26.67 -1.48
CA ALA A 34 -2.70 26.93 -1.11
C ALA A 34 -3.37 28.02 -1.98
N HIS A 35 -2.58 28.90 -2.59
CA HIS A 35 -3.11 29.91 -3.51
C HIS A 35 -3.82 29.25 -4.71
N PHE A 36 -3.28 28.17 -5.30
CA PHE A 36 -3.91 27.46 -6.41
C PHE A 36 -5.31 26.96 -6.05
N TYR A 37 -5.48 26.47 -4.81
CA TYR A 37 -6.77 26.08 -4.28
C TYR A 37 -7.73 27.28 -4.17
N THR A 38 -7.28 28.39 -3.59
CA THR A 38 -8.17 29.55 -3.43
C THR A 38 -8.50 30.25 -4.75
N GLU A 39 -7.56 30.30 -5.69
CA GLU A 39 -7.68 31.02 -6.95
C GLU A 39 -8.52 30.26 -7.97
N VAL A 40 -8.44 28.92 -7.99
CA VAL A 40 -9.26 28.12 -8.92
C VAL A 40 -10.77 28.31 -8.65
N ARG A 41 -11.15 28.64 -7.42
CA ARG A 41 -12.54 28.97 -7.09
C ARG A 41 -13.05 30.21 -7.83
N TYR A 42 -12.19 31.19 -8.12
CA TYR A 42 -12.56 32.34 -8.95
C TYR A 42 -12.81 31.97 -10.41
N LYS A 43 -12.30 30.82 -10.86
CA LYS A 43 -12.60 30.22 -12.18
C LYS A 43 -13.95 29.51 -12.21
N GLY A 44 -14.66 29.46 -11.08
CA GLY A 44 -15.97 28.80 -10.95
C GLY A 44 -15.89 27.35 -10.46
N THR A 45 -14.72 26.86 -10.07
CA THR A 45 -14.55 25.51 -9.51
C THR A 45 -15.16 25.42 -8.13
N LYS A 46 -16.11 24.50 -7.95
CA LYS A 46 -16.73 24.23 -6.66
C LYS A 46 -15.78 23.42 -5.78
N SER A 47 -15.77 23.73 -4.48
CA SER A 47 -14.96 23.04 -3.49
C SER A 47 -15.78 22.46 -2.34
N VAL A 48 -15.52 21.19 -2.01
CA VAL A 48 -16.02 20.52 -0.81
C VAL A 48 -14.84 20.15 0.09
N VAL A 49 -14.90 20.52 1.37
CA VAL A 49 -13.92 20.06 2.37
C VAL A 49 -14.56 18.97 3.21
N VAL A 50 -13.84 17.87 3.40
CA VAL A 50 -14.24 16.75 4.25
C VAL A 50 -13.25 16.62 5.40
N SER A 51 -13.68 17.03 6.60
CA SER A 51 -12.88 17.05 7.82
C SER A 51 -13.80 16.93 9.04
N PRO A 52 -13.48 16.11 10.05
CA PRO A 52 -14.30 15.98 11.26
C PRO A 52 -14.42 17.30 12.05
N ASP A 53 -13.38 18.12 12.00
CA ASP A 53 -13.28 19.44 12.62
C ASP A 53 -13.43 20.57 11.59
N TYR A 54 -13.69 21.78 12.05
CA TYR A 54 -13.70 22.97 11.19
C TYR A 54 -12.27 23.44 10.91
N SER A 55 -11.57 22.69 10.04
CA SER A 55 -10.17 22.91 9.69
C SER A 55 -9.95 24.24 8.93
N GLU A 56 -8.69 24.68 8.80
CA GLU A 56 -8.38 25.91 8.06
C GLU A 56 -8.85 25.86 6.59
N ALA A 57 -8.78 24.68 5.97
CA ALA A 57 -9.33 24.44 4.64
C ALA A 57 -10.84 24.69 4.57
N ALA A 58 -11.60 24.26 5.60
CA ALA A 58 -13.06 24.39 5.63
C ALA A 58 -13.54 25.85 5.54
N LYS A 59 -12.73 26.81 6.00
CA LYS A 59 -12.98 28.25 5.88
C LYS A 59 -13.17 28.71 4.42
N PHE A 60 -12.52 28.03 3.47
CA PHE A 60 -12.51 28.40 2.06
C PHE A 60 -13.46 27.55 1.20
N ALA A 61 -14.09 26.52 1.77
CA ALA A 61 -14.94 25.60 1.04
C ALA A 61 -16.32 26.20 0.73
N ASP A 62 -16.98 25.67 -0.31
CA ASP A 62 -18.39 25.98 -0.59
C ASP A 62 -19.34 25.05 0.20
N LEU A 63 -18.83 23.89 0.63
CA LEU A 63 -19.50 22.96 1.53
C LEU A 63 -18.47 22.27 2.44
N TRP A 64 -18.82 22.11 3.72
CA TRP A 64 -18.05 21.34 4.69
C TRP A 64 -18.84 20.10 5.11
N LEU A 65 -18.29 18.92 4.80
CA LEU A 65 -18.78 17.65 5.33
C LEU A 65 -17.93 17.24 6.53
N HIS A 66 -18.57 16.84 7.62
CA HIS A 66 -17.90 16.52 8.88
C HIS A 66 -18.19 15.10 9.37
N PRO A 67 -17.69 14.06 8.66
CA PRO A 67 -17.84 12.70 9.11
C PRO A 67 -17.11 12.49 10.44
N LYS A 68 -17.60 11.57 11.27
CA LYS A 68 -16.85 11.03 12.40
C LYS A 68 -15.47 10.57 11.92
N GLN A 69 -14.40 11.00 12.57
CA GLN A 69 -13.03 10.75 12.12
C GLN A 69 -12.76 9.24 11.98
N GLY A 70 -12.19 8.79 10.86
CA GLY A 70 -11.89 7.37 10.62
C GLY A 70 -13.06 6.58 10.02
N THR A 71 -14.21 7.21 9.81
CA THR A 71 -15.38 6.59 9.12
C THR A 71 -15.47 6.98 7.64
N ASP A 72 -14.46 7.67 7.11
CA ASP A 72 -14.44 8.24 5.77
C ASP A 72 -14.64 7.22 4.64
N ALA A 73 -14.17 5.98 4.81
CA ALA A 73 -14.45 4.88 3.88
C ALA A 73 -15.95 4.64 3.71
N ALA A 74 -16.77 4.76 4.78
CA ALA A 74 -18.22 4.63 4.69
C ALA A 74 -18.83 5.76 3.85
N LEU A 75 -18.37 7.00 4.04
CA LEU A 75 -18.78 8.13 3.21
C LEU A 75 -18.40 7.90 1.74
N ALA A 76 -17.16 7.49 1.46
CA ALA A 76 -16.71 7.22 0.10
C ALA A 76 -17.49 6.09 -0.58
N MET A 77 -17.83 5.03 0.15
CA MET A 77 -18.66 3.94 -0.35
C MET A 77 -20.08 4.41 -0.70
N ALA A 78 -20.70 5.28 0.10
CA ALA A 78 -22.02 5.83 -0.21
C ALA A 78 -22.00 6.83 -1.37
N LEU A 79 -20.95 7.65 -1.49
CA LEU A 79 -20.74 8.49 -2.68
C LEU A 79 -20.62 7.61 -3.92
N GLY A 80 -19.80 6.55 -3.86
CA GLY A 80 -19.63 5.60 -4.96
C GLY A 80 -20.91 4.84 -5.32
N HIS A 81 -21.76 4.50 -4.34
CA HIS A 81 -23.05 3.87 -4.57
C HIS A 81 -23.96 4.73 -5.46
N VAL A 82 -24.04 6.03 -5.18
CA VAL A 82 -24.83 6.98 -5.99
C VAL A 82 -24.23 7.09 -7.40
N ILE A 83 -22.90 7.19 -7.52
CA ILE A 83 -22.21 7.27 -8.81
C ILE A 83 -22.49 6.04 -9.67
N LEU A 84 -22.35 4.83 -9.12
CA LEU A 84 -22.66 3.60 -9.84
C LEU A 84 -24.13 3.52 -10.26
N ARG A 85 -25.04 3.81 -9.32
CA ARG A 85 -26.49 3.78 -9.60
C ARG A 85 -26.83 4.69 -10.77
N GLU A 86 -26.45 5.96 -10.70
CA GLU A 86 -26.95 6.95 -11.66
C GLU A 86 -26.15 7.02 -12.96
N TYR A 87 -24.85 6.74 -12.95
CA TYR A 87 -23.95 6.99 -14.10
C TYR A 87 -23.39 5.73 -14.77
N HIS A 88 -23.54 4.56 -14.14
CA HIS A 88 -23.13 3.27 -14.71
C HIS A 88 -24.27 2.24 -14.87
N LEU A 89 -25.37 2.38 -14.13
CA LEU A 89 -26.51 1.46 -14.20
C LEU A 89 -27.73 2.12 -14.87
N ASP A 90 -28.32 3.12 -14.21
CA ASP A 90 -29.56 3.75 -14.68
C ASP A 90 -29.30 4.56 -15.96
N ARG A 91 -28.19 5.31 -15.97
CA ARG A 91 -27.58 5.84 -17.20
C ARG A 91 -26.22 5.20 -17.33
N GLN A 92 -25.80 4.98 -18.57
CA GLN A 92 -24.46 4.51 -18.90
C GLN A 92 -23.73 5.65 -19.60
N VAL A 93 -23.00 6.46 -18.82
CA VAL A 93 -22.27 7.61 -19.36
C VAL A 93 -21.13 7.11 -20.25
N SER A 94 -21.16 7.46 -21.54
CA SER A 94 -20.25 6.89 -22.54
C SER A 94 -18.77 7.08 -22.20
N TYR A 95 -18.39 8.24 -21.69
CA TYR A 95 -17.02 8.50 -21.25
C TYR A 95 -16.58 7.56 -20.11
N PHE A 96 -17.43 7.40 -19.09
CA PHE A 96 -17.12 6.55 -17.92
C PHE A 96 -17.07 5.07 -18.29
N GLU A 97 -18.01 4.61 -19.13
CA GLU A 97 -18.04 3.23 -19.61
C GLU A 97 -16.81 2.88 -20.46
N ASP A 98 -16.42 3.77 -21.37
CA ASP A 98 -15.22 3.59 -22.20
C ASP A 98 -13.94 3.60 -21.34
N TYR A 99 -13.84 4.56 -20.41
CA TYR A 99 -12.72 4.68 -19.49
C TYR A 99 -12.57 3.41 -18.65
N CYS A 100 -13.63 3.00 -17.95
CA CYS A 100 -13.57 1.84 -17.07
C CYS A 100 -13.31 0.54 -17.84
N ARG A 101 -13.82 0.40 -19.07
CA ARG A 101 -13.54 -0.78 -19.91
C ARG A 101 -12.05 -0.88 -20.26
N LYS A 102 -11.39 0.25 -20.55
CA LYS A 102 -10.00 0.29 -21.02
C LYS A 102 -8.97 0.34 -19.90
N TYR A 103 -9.25 1.09 -18.84
CA TYR A 103 -8.25 1.53 -17.86
C TYR A 103 -8.48 0.99 -16.45
N SER A 104 -9.36 -0.01 -16.31
CA SER A 104 -9.57 -0.74 -15.07
C SER A 104 -9.62 -2.24 -15.30
N ASP A 105 -9.60 -3.01 -14.21
CA ASP A 105 -9.77 -4.45 -14.22
C ASP A 105 -11.25 -4.87 -14.25
N PHE A 106 -12.20 -3.94 -14.37
CA PHE A 106 -13.64 -4.21 -14.39
C PHE A 106 -14.08 -5.32 -15.37
N PRO A 107 -13.52 -5.46 -16.58
CA PRO A 107 -13.86 -6.56 -17.50
C PRO A 107 -13.18 -7.89 -17.20
N MET A 108 -12.18 -7.92 -16.31
CA MET A 108 -11.41 -9.13 -16.01
C MET A 108 -12.26 -10.12 -15.21
N LEU A 109 -12.00 -11.41 -15.41
CA LEU A 109 -12.77 -12.50 -14.83
C LEU A 109 -12.17 -12.99 -13.52
N VAL A 110 -13.02 -13.12 -12.51
CA VAL A 110 -12.70 -13.69 -11.19
C VAL A 110 -13.37 -15.05 -11.08
N MET A 111 -12.64 -16.04 -10.59
CA MET A 111 -13.16 -17.37 -10.32
C MET A 111 -14.06 -17.36 -9.07
N LEU A 112 -15.17 -18.08 -9.11
CA LEU A 112 -16.07 -18.25 -7.98
C LEU A 112 -15.96 -19.69 -7.45
N THR A 113 -15.49 -19.85 -6.23
CA THR A 113 -15.36 -21.15 -5.57
C THR A 113 -16.53 -21.40 -4.63
N LYS A 114 -16.99 -22.66 -4.57
CA LYS A 114 -18.15 -23.02 -3.74
C LYS A 114 -17.70 -23.27 -2.31
N LYS A 115 -18.34 -22.62 -1.34
CA LYS A 115 -18.11 -22.79 0.10
C LYS A 115 -19.45 -22.72 0.84
N ASP A 116 -19.75 -23.71 1.68
CA ASP A 116 -20.96 -23.75 2.53
C ASP A 116 -22.29 -23.45 1.80
N GLY A 117 -22.45 -24.01 0.60
CA GLY A 117 -23.65 -23.82 -0.23
C GLY A 117 -23.73 -22.47 -0.96
N ARG A 118 -22.73 -21.61 -0.82
CA ARG A 118 -22.61 -20.29 -1.48
C ARG A 118 -21.33 -20.23 -2.32
N TYR A 119 -21.10 -19.11 -2.99
CA TYR A 119 -19.87 -18.82 -3.72
C TYR A 119 -19.03 -17.75 -3.01
N VAL A 120 -17.71 -17.84 -3.10
CA VAL A 120 -16.77 -16.80 -2.64
C VAL A 120 -15.90 -16.39 -3.83
N PRO A 121 -15.63 -15.09 -4.03
CA PRO A 121 -14.63 -14.67 -5.00
C PRO A 121 -13.26 -15.20 -4.63
N ASP A 122 -12.61 -15.86 -5.58
CA ASP A 122 -11.24 -16.38 -5.46
C ASP A 122 -10.27 -15.48 -6.25
N ARG A 123 -9.15 -16.01 -6.76
CA ARG A 123 -8.26 -15.29 -7.66
C ARG A 123 -8.87 -14.99 -9.04
N PHE A 124 -8.24 -14.06 -9.75
CA PHE A 124 -8.45 -13.86 -11.18
C PHE A 124 -8.23 -15.14 -11.98
N LEU A 125 -9.07 -15.36 -12.99
CA LEU A 125 -8.85 -16.36 -14.02
C LEU A 125 -7.60 -15.98 -14.83
N ARG A 126 -6.70 -16.95 -15.03
CA ARG A 126 -5.46 -16.79 -15.79
C ARG A 126 -5.55 -17.54 -17.11
N ALA A 127 -4.78 -17.10 -18.11
CA ALA A 127 -4.71 -17.78 -19.40
C ALA A 127 -4.35 -19.27 -19.22
N SER A 128 -3.48 -19.58 -18.25
CA SER A 128 -3.04 -20.95 -17.96
C SER A 128 -4.13 -21.89 -17.42
N ASP A 129 -5.25 -21.35 -16.93
CA ASP A 129 -6.37 -22.15 -16.44
C ASP A 129 -7.20 -22.74 -17.59
N LEU A 130 -7.10 -22.15 -18.80
CA LEU A 130 -7.91 -22.50 -19.96
C LEU A 130 -7.16 -23.40 -20.94
N LYS A 131 -7.91 -24.07 -21.81
CA LYS A 131 -7.34 -25.00 -22.79
C LYS A 131 -6.27 -24.30 -23.65
N ASP A 132 -5.15 -25.00 -23.89
CA ASP A 132 -4.03 -24.53 -24.71
C ASP A 132 -3.44 -23.18 -24.25
N ASP A 133 -3.62 -22.83 -22.95
CA ASP A 133 -3.12 -21.59 -22.34
C ASP A 133 -3.63 -20.31 -23.06
N LEU A 134 -4.80 -20.39 -23.69
CA LEU A 134 -5.33 -19.38 -24.63
C LEU A 134 -4.39 -19.02 -25.80
N GLY A 135 -3.38 -19.86 -26.08
CA GLY A 135 -2.34 -19.59 -27.07
C GLY A 135 -1.19 -18.74 -26.54
N GLU A 136 -1.16 -18.43 -25.25
CA GLU A 136 -0.10 -17.66 -24.60
C GLU A 136 1.07 -18.59 -24.22
N ALA A 137 2.18 -18.50 -24.94
CA ALA A 137 3.35 -19.36 -24.68
C ALA A 137 4.19 -18.90 -23.47
N ASN A 138 4.29 -17.59 -23.26
CA ASN A 138 5.09 -16.98 -22.19
C ASN A 138 4.19 -16.49 -21.05
N ASN A 139 4.59 -16.80 -19.81
CA ASN A 139 3.95 -16.38 -18.57
C ASN A 139 2.40 -16.50 -18.54
N PRO A 140 1.78 -17.60 -18.99
CA PRO A 140 0.31 -17.70 -19.05
C PRO A 140 -0.35 -17.66 -17.66
N ASP A 141 0.40 -17.99 -16.60
CA ASP A 141 -0.04 -17.87 -15.21
C ASP A 141 -0.22 -16.41 -14.77
N TRP A 142 0.36 -15.45 -15.48
CA TRP A 142 0.40 -14.02 -15.12
C TRP A 142 -0.42 -13.13 -16.06
N LYS A 143 -1.22 -13.74 -16.94
CA LYS A 143 -2.08 -13.05 -17.91
C LYS A 143 -3.54 -13.22 -17.51
N THR A 144 -4.21 -12.12 -17.16
CA THR A 144 -5.63 -12.11 -16.80
C THR A 144 -6.51 -12.34 -18.02
N VAL A 145 -7.73 -12.85 -17.81
CA VAL A 145 -8.66 -13.21 -18.89
C VAL A 145 -9.92 -12.34 -18.82
N ALA A 146 -10.44 -11.97 -19.99
CA ALA A 146 -11.71 -11.25 -20.17
C ALA A 146 -12.56 -11.92 -21.27
N PHE A 147 -13.84 -11.55 -21.36
CA PHE A 147 -14.72 -11.96 -22.45
C PHE A 147 -14.77 -10.88 -23.54
N ASP A 148 -14.45 -11.24 -24.78
CA ASP A 148 -14.50 -10.34 -25.93
C ASP A 148 -15.86 -10.43 -26.63
N THR A 149 -16.58 -9.31 -26.70
CA THR A 149 -17.91 -9.23 -27.31
C THR A 149 -17.86 -9.31 -28.83
N LYS A 150 -16.73 -8.97 -29.47
CA LYS A 150 -16.57 -9.04 -30.94
C LYS A 150 -16.47 -10.47 -31.43
N SER A 151 -15.61 -11.27 -30.79
CA SER A 151 -15.41 -12.68 -31.16
C SER A 151 -16.36 -13.64 -30.44
N GLY A 152 -16.98 -13.21 -29.34
CA GLY A 152 -17.84 -14.06 -28.51
C GLY A 152 -17.05 -15.14 -27.74
N THR A 153 -15.75 -14.96 -27.53
CA THR A 153 -14.87 -15.90 -26.81
C THR A 153 -14.07 -15.20 -25.70
N TYR A 154 -13.38 -16.01 -24.90
CA TYR A 154 -12.43 -15.55 -23.89
C TYR A 154 -11.07 -15.25 -24.51
N VAL A 155 -10.43 -14.18 -24.04
CA VAL A 155 -9.14 -13.69 -24.52
C VAL A 155 -8.26 -13.24 -23.35
N ALA A 156 -6.94 -13.28 -23.54
CA ALA A 156 -5.98 -12.57 -22.71
C ALA A 156 -5.70 -11.20 -23.36
N PRO A 157 -6.25 -10.08 -22.84
CA PRO A 157 -5.95 -8.76 -23.36
C PRO A 157 -4.49 -8.36 -23.04
N GLN A 158 -3.92 -7.53 -23.91
CA GLN A 158 -2.59 -6.94 -23.72
C GLN A 158 -2.51 -6.13 -22.41
N GLY A 159 -1.29 -5.94 -21.91
CA GLY A 159 -1.02 -5.08 -20.74
C GLY A 159 -0.99 -5.77 -19.36
N SER A 160 -1.50 -7.00 -19.23
CA SER A 160 -1.31 -7.78 -17.99
C SER A 160 0.17 -8.10 -17.74
N ILE A 161 0.55 -8.30 -16.47
CA ILE A 161 1.96 -8.34 -16.05
C ILE A 161 2.78 -9.45 -16.72
N GLY A 162 2.13 -10.56 -17.12
CA GLY A 162 2.80 -11.62 -17.88
C GLY A 162 3.32 -11.19 -19.26
N PHE A 163 2.84 -10.07 -19.82
CA PHE A 163 3.36 -9.49 -21.05
C PHE A 163 4.55 -8.54 -20.83
N ARG A 164 4.87 -8.18 -19.59
CA ARG A 164 5.96 -7.23 -19.26
C ARG A 164 7.35 -7.83 -19.42
N TRP A 165 7.48 -9.12 -19.14
CA TRP A 165 8.75 -9.82 -19.09
C TRP A 165 8.75 -11.02 -20.04
N GLY A 166 9.87 -11.27 -20.72
CA GLY A 166 10.05 -12.39 -21.65
C GLY A 166 9.72 -12.05 -23.11
N ASP A 167 8.51 -11.54 -23.38
CA ASP A 167 8.09 -11.08 -24.72
C ASP A 167 8.08 -9.55 -24.79
N ASP A 168 8.49 -8.98 -25.93
CA ASP A 168 8.51 -7.53 -26.14
C ASP A 168 7.26 -7.03 -26.90
N GLY A 169 6.81 -5.82 -26.55
CA GLY A 169 5.84 -5.04 -27.35
C GLY A 169 4.36 -5.22 -27.01
N GLN A 170 3.99 -6.13 -26.10
CA GLN A 170 2.59 -6.42 -25.73
C GLN A 170 2.17 -5.93 -24.33
N TRP A 171 3.11 -5.32 -23.59
CA TRP A 171 2.81 -4.65 -22.32
C TRP A 171 2.36 -3.21 -22.57
N ASN A 172 1.12 -3.08 -23.04
CA ASN A 172 0.47 -1.80 -23.35
C ASN A 172 -1.05 -1.94 -23.13
N LEU A 173 -1.78 -0.82 -23.16
CA LEU A 173 -3.24 -0.78 -22.96
C LEU A 173 -4.02 -0.63 -24.28
N GLU A 174 -3.46 -1.04 -25.41
CA GLU A 174 -4.23 -1.15 -26.64
C GLU A 174 -5.34 -2.21 -26.47
N GLU A 175 -6.52 -1.97 -27.04
CA GLU A 175 -7.64 -2.91 -26.98
C GLU A 175 -7.40 -4.10 -27.94
N LYS A 176 -6.36 -4.90 -27.66
CA LYS A 176 -5.95 -6.07 -28.43
C LYS A 176 -5.76 -7.30 -27.54
N ASP A 177 -5.92 -8.49 -28.11
CA ASP A 177 -5.49 -9.74 -27.48
C ASP A 177 -3.97 -9.97 -27.61
N GLY A 178 -3.44 -10.97 -26.91
CA GLY A 178 -2.04 -11.40 -27.02
C GLY A 178 -1.61 -11.91 -28.41
N ARG A 179 -2.52 -11.96 -29.39
CA ARG A 179 -2.22 -12.27 -30.81
C ARG A 179 -2.37 -11.04 -31.71
N GLY A 180 -2.60 -9.86 -31.13
CA GLY A 180 -2.71 -8.58 -31.82
C GLY A 180 -4.05 -8.33 -32.51
N LYS A 181 -5.10 -9.11 -32.20
CA LYS A 181 -6.45 -8.88 -32.73
C LYS A 181 -7.17 -7.86 -31.88
N ASP A 182 -7.88 -6.92 -32.52
CA ASP A 182 -8.71 -5.96 -31.83
C ASP A 182 -9.83 -6.66 -31.04
N VAL A 183 -10.03 -6.25 -29.79
CA VAL A 183 -11.05 -6.78 -28.89
C VAL A 183 -12.00 -5.69 -28.42
N GLU A 184 -13.09 -6.07 -27.79
CA GLU A 184 -13.96 -5.20 -27.01
C GLU A 184 -14.46 -5.97 -25.80
N LEU A 185 -13.98 -5.59 -24.62
CA LEU A 185 -14.16 -6.40 -23.42
C LEU A 185 -15.54 -6.17 -22.79
N ALA A 186 -16.25 -7.25 -22.46
CA ALA A 186 -17.50 -7.18 -21.73
C ALA A 186 -17.23 -6.79 -20.27
N LYS A 187 -17.76 -5.65 -19.85
CA LYS A 187 -17.70 -5.22 -18.45
C LYS A 187 -18.67 -6.02 -17.56
N SER A 188 -19.81 -6.46 -18.08
CA SER A 188 -20.85 -7.11 -17.27
C SER A 188 -21.57 -8.23 -18.02
N PHE A 189 -22.04 -9.22 -17.28
CA PHE A 189 -22.89 -10.31 -17.76
C PHE A 189 -24.38 -10.15 -17.41
N ILE A 190 -24.82 -8.97 -16.99
CA ILE A 190 -26.21 -8.75 -16.54
C ILE A 190 -27.27 -8.92 -17.64
N ALA A 191 -26.91 -8.68 -18.90
CA ALA A 191 -27.86 -8.74 -20.00
C ALA A 191 -28.46 -10.15 -20.16
N ALA A 192 -29.71 -10.23 -20.63
CA ALA A 192 -30.37 -11.51 -20.88
C ALA A 192 -29.57 -12.35 -21.88
N GLY A 193 -29.28 -13.60 -21.53
CA GLY A 193 -28.44 -14.50 -22.33
C GLY A 193 -26.93 -14.25 -22.22
N ALA A 194 -26.49 -13.28 -21.42
CA ALA A 194 -25.06 -13.03 -21.18
C ALA A 194 -24.50 -13.78 -19.97
N HIS A 195 -25.32 -14.48 -19.18
CA HIS A 195 -24.90 -15.33 -18.07
C HIS A 195 -25.61 -16.69 -18.10
N ASP A 196 -24.98 -17.70 -17.50
CA ASP A 196 -25.51 -19.07 -17.40
C ASP A 196 -26.17 -19.33 -16.03
N ALA A 197 -25.81 -18.53 -15.04
CA ALA A 197 -26.30 -18.63 -13.67
C ALA A 197 -26.35 -17.26 -12.99
N VAL A 198 -27.19 -17.16 -11.97
CA VAL A 198 -27.13 -16.09 -10.96
C VAL A 198 -26.62 -16.74 -9.68
N ALA A 199 -25.39 -16.42 -9.31
CA ALA A 199 -24.70 -17.02 -8.17
C ALA A 199 -24.96 -16.21 -6.89
N ASP A 200 -25.22 -16.91 -5.79
CA ASP A 200 -25.26 -16.33 -4.45
C ASP A 200 -23.82 -16.22 -3.92
N VAL A 201 -23.24 -15.03 -4.02
CA VAL A 201 -21.83 -14.73 -3.69
C VAL A 201 -21.74 -14.05 -2.33
N ALA A 202 -20.86 -14.55 -1.46
CA ALA A 202 -20.62 -14.06 -0.12
C ALA A 202 -19.54 -12.96 -0.10
N PHE A 203 -19.90 -11.80 0.44
CA PHE A 203 -19.02 -10.65 0.65
C PHE A 203 -18.82 -10.40 2.14
N PRO A 204 -17.59 -10.11 2.60
CA PRO A 204 -17.35 -9.78 3.99
C PRO A 204 -17.91 -8.40 4.35
N TYR A 205 -18.44 -8.28 5.56
CA TYR A 205 -18.92 -7.03 6.12
C TYR A 205 -18.40 -6.84 7.53
N PHE A 206 -17.83 -5.66 7.79
CA PHE A 206 -17.19 -5.31 9.05
C PHE A 206 -17.87 -4.14 9.76
N GLY A 207 -18.79 -3.45 9.10
CA GLY A 207 -19.56 -2.34 9.68
C GLY A 207 -20.60 -2.79 10.72
N ASN A 208 -20.57 -4.06 11.13
CA ASN A 208 -21.38 -4.61 12.20
C ASN A 208 -20.62 -4.87 13.51
N ARG A 209 -19.32 -4.60 13.53
CA ARG A 209 -18.51 -4.78 14.74
C ARG A 209 -18.84 -3.68 15.74
N GLU A 210 -19.15 -4.10 16.96
CA GLU A 210 -19.38 -3.18 18.08
C GLU A 210 -18.08 -2.44 18.42
N HIS A 211 -18.21 -1.17 18.77
CA HIS A 211 -17.10 -0.32 19.17
C HIS A 211 -17.58 0.77 20.13
N ASP A 212 -16.77 1.09 21.14
CA ASP A 212 -17.15 2.03 22.21
C ASP A 212 -17.38 3.47 21.71
N TYR A 213 -16.78 3.83 20.59
CA TYR A 213 -16.69 5.22 20.09
C TYR A 213 -17.19 5.45 18.66
N PHE A 214 -17.62 4.39 17.96
CA PHE A 214 -18.06 4.46 16.56
C PHE A 214 -19.40 3.74 16.40
N GLU A 215 -20.29 4.33 15.62
CA GLU A 215 -21.57 3.72 15.28
C GLU A 215 -21.39 2.60 14.25
N GLY A 216 -22.17 1.54 14.43
CA GLY A 216 -22.23 0.39 13.52
C GLY A 216 -23.66 0.05 13.11
N THR A 217 -23.83 -1.11 12.47
CA THR A 217 -25.13 -1.65 12.06
C THR A 217 -25.26 -3.12 12.44
N ASP A 218 -26.47 -3.65 12.46
CA ASP A 218 -26.78 -5.02 12.89
C ASP A 218 -26.83 -6.04 11.74
N HIS A 219 -26.26 -5.72 10.57
CA HIS A 219 -26.19 -6.66 9.45
C HIS A 219 -25.24 -7.83 9.74
N ASP A 220 -25.44 -8.95 9.03
CA ASP A 220 -24.55 -10.10 9.11
C ASP A 220 -23.12 -9.77 8.64
N SER A 221 -22.12 -10.41 9.24
CA SER A 221 -20.70 -10.28 8.80
C SER A 221 -20.44 -10.85 7.41
N VAL A 222 -21.40 -11.59 6.84
CA VAL A 222 -21.34 -12.11 5.47
C VAL A 222 -22.61 -11.70 4.74
N LEU A 223 -22.46 -10.82 3.76
CA LEU A 223 -23.55 -10.37 2.89
C LEU A 223 -23.60 -11.26 1.66
N VAL A 224 -24.69 -12.02 1.51
CA VAL A 224 -24.90 -12.86 0.32
C VAL A 224 -25.64 -12.04 -0.73
N ARG A 225 -25.02 -11.87 -1.89
CA ARG A 225 -25.55 -11.04 -2.98
C ARG A 225 -25.57 -11.79 -4.30
N LYS A 226 -26.49 -11.41 -5.19
CA LYS A 226 -26.71 -12.11 -6.46
C LYS A 226 -25.83 -11.53 -7.56
N VAL A 227 -25.01 -12.40 -8.18
CA VAL A 227 -24.04 -12.01 -9.21
C VAL A 227 -24.30 -12.80 -10.50
N PRO A 228 -24.44 -12.16 -11.66
CA PRO A 228 -24.54 -12.88 -12.93
C PRO A 228 -23.18 -13.54 -13.24
N ALA A 229 -23.19 -14.83 -13.53
CA ALA A 229 -21.99 -15.63 -13.71
C ALA A 229 -22.07 -16.53 -14.94
N ARG A 230 -20.90 -16.77 -15.54
CA ARG A 230 -20.74 -17.71 -16.66
C ARG A 230 -20.05 -18.97 -16.22
N LYS A 231 -20.42 -20.09 -16.83
CA LYS A 231 -19.84 -21.40 -16.60
C LYS A 231 -18.72 -21.64 -17.61
N LEU A 232 -17.51 -21.89 -17.11
CA LEU A 232 -16.33 -22.12 -17.94
C LEU A 232 -15.72 -23.49 -17.66
N LYS A 233 -15.33 -24.18 -18.73
CA LYS A 233 -14.53 -25.39 -18.66
C LYS A 233 -13.04 -25.02 -18.61
N LEU A 234 -12.40 -25.34 -17.50
CA LEU A 234 -10.97 -25.17 -17.29
C LEU A 234 -10.22 -26.45 -17.71
N LYS A 235 -8.88 -26.40 -17.70
CA LYS A 235 -8.04 -27.62 -17.80
C LYS A 235 -8.39 -28.63 -16.70
N LYS A 236 -8.73 -28.13 -15.51
CA LYS A 236 -9.10 -28.93 -14.33
C LYS A 236 -10.53 -28.63 -13.90
N GLY A 237 -11.50 -29.25 -14.57
CA GLY A 237 -12.91 -29.19 -14.18
C GLY A 237 -13.65 -27.96 -14.73
N GLU A 238 -14.72 -27.57 -14.04
CA GLU A 238 -15.62 -26.50 -14.42
C GLU A 238 -15.73 -25.50 -13.27
N VAL A 239 -15.82 -24.22 -13.59
CA VAL A 239 -15.94 -23.13 -12.62
C VAL A 239 -17.01 -22.12 -13.04
N LEU A 240 -17.57 -21.39 -12.08
CA LEU A 240 -18.29 -20.16 -12.38
C LEU A 240 -17.31 -18.99 -12.35
N VAL A 241 -17.48 -18.03 -13.27
CA VAL A 241 -16.74 -16.77 -13.26
C VAL A 241 -17.69 -15.59 -13.37
N ALA A 242 -17.31 -14.48 -12.75
CA ALA A 242 -17.97 -13.19 -12.88
C ALA A 242 -16.93 -12.13 -13.27
N THR A 243 -17.37 -11.02 -13.85
CA THR A 243 -16.49 -9.87 -14.06
C THR A 243 -16.24 -9.16 -12.74
N VAL A 244 -15.11 -8.46 -12.64
CA VAL A 244 -14.85 -7.58 -11.49
C VAL A 244 -15.96 -6.55 -11.32
N PHE A 245 -16.49 -5.97 -12.40
CA PHE A 245 -17.58 -4.99 -12.30
C PHE A 245 -18.87 -5.59 -11.72
N ASP A 246 -19.22 -6.83 -12.07
CA ASP A 246 -20.41 -7.48 -11.51
C ASP A 246 -20.25 -7.75 -10.01
N LEU A 247 -19.06 -8.19 -9.59
CA LEU A 247 -18.70 -8.32 -8.18
C LEU A 247 -18.66 -6.97 -7.46
N PHE A 248 -18.19 -5.93 -8.13
CA PHE A 248 -18.08 -4.58 -7.60
C PHE A 248 -19.46 -3.95 -7.38
N ALA A 249 -20.36 -4.02 -8.37
CA ALA A 249 -21.72 -3.54 -8.25
C ALA A 249 -22.50 -4.31 -7.17
N ALA A 250 -22.29 -5.63 -7.07
CA ALA A 250 -22.80 -6.42 -5.96
C ALA A 250 -22.19 -5.95 -4.63
N ASN A 251 -20.89 -5.72 -4.49
CA ASN A 251 -20.27 -5.22 -3.26
C ASN A 251 -20.80 -3.84 -2.81
N TYR A 252 -21.22 -2.97 -3.73
CA TYR A 252 -21.90 -1.70 -3.39
C TYR A 252 -23.39 -1.85 -3.05
N GLY A 253 -23.96 -3.06 -3.17
CA GLY A 253 -25.34 -3.35 -2.83
C GLY A 253 -26.34 -2.72 -3.79
N LEU A 254 -26.07 -2.76 -5.09
CA LEU A 254 -26.95 -2.18 -6.11
C LEU A 254 -27.92 -3.23 -6.65
N ASP A 255 -29.23 -2.98 -6.56
CA ASP A 255 -30.22 -3.84 -7.22
C ASP A 255 -30.11 -3.72 -8.75
N ARG A 256 -30.05 -4.88 -9.41
CA ARG A 256 -29.90 -5.01 -10.86
C ARG A 256 -30.98 -5.91 -11.47
N GLY A 257 -32.08 -6.12 -10.75
CA GLY A 257 -33.21 -6.93 -11.21
C GLY A 257 -33.00 -8.44 -11.06
N LEU A 258 -32.07 -8.87 -10.19
CA LEU A 258 -31.79 -10.28 -9.94
C LEU A 258 -32.56 -10.86 -8.73
N GLY A 259 -33.37 -10.04 -8.06
CA GLY A 259 -34.11 -10.44 -6.86
C GLY A 259 -33.20 -10.62 -5.65
N ASP A 260 -32.25 -9.70 -5.46
CA ASP A 260 -31.33 -9.68 -4.31
C ASP A 260 -31.91 -8.84 -3.17
N GLU A 261 -32.11 -9.44 -2.00
CA GLU A 261 -32.65 -8.77 -0.81
C GLU A 261 -31.59 -7.91 -0.10
N ASN A 262 -30.30 -8.19 -0.30
CA ASN A 262 -29.18 -7.44 0.29
C ASN A 262 -28.68 -6.30 -0.62
N SER A 263 -29.49 -5.94 -1.63
CA SER A 263 -29.22 -4.89 -2.59
C SER A 263 -30.32 -3.83 -2.54
N ALA A 264 -29.91 -2.57 -2.44
CA ALA A 264 -30.80 -1.44 -2.25
C ALA A 264 -31.48 -1.01 -3.56
N ARG A 265 -32.76 -0.66 -3.44
CA ARG A 265 -33.59 -0.09 -4.52
C ARG A 265 -33.73 1.42 -4.41
N SER A 266 -33.43 1.97 -3.24
CA SER A 266 -33.46 3.38 -2.91
C SER A 266 -32.31 3.77 -1.98
N TYR A 267 -31.98 5.05 -1.96
CA TYR A 267 -30.93 5.59 -1.07
C TYR A 267 -31.36 5.68 0.40
N ASP A 268 -32.65 5.53 0.68
CA ASP A 268 -33.23 5.61 2.02
C ASP A 268 -33.24 4.28 2.77
N GLU A 269 -32.96 3.17 2.07
CA GLU A 269 -32.79 1.85 2.69
C GLU A 269 -31.48 1.80 3.47
N GLY A 270 -31.53 1.38 4.74
CA GLY A 270 -30.37 1.26 5.62
C GLY A 270 -29.39 0.14 5.28
N LEU A 271 -29.39 -0.37 4.04
CA LEU A 271 -28.53 -1.46 3.59
C LEU A 271 -27.07 -1.01 3.44
N PRO A 272 -26.09 -1.92 3.58
CA PRO A 272 -24.68 -1.55 3.55
C PRO A 272 -24.27 -0.77 2.30
N TYR A 273 -23.60 0.36 2.53
CA TYR A 273 -23.06 1.29 1.55
C TYR A 273 -24.07 2.23 0.86
N THR A 274 -25.32 2.29 1.30
CA THR A 274 -26.25 3.35 0.85
C THR A 274 -25.99 4.69 1.55
N PRO A 275 -26.51 5.81 1.02
CA PRO A 275 -26.50 7.09 1.74
C PRO A 275 -27.15 7.04 3.13
N ALA A 276 -28.29 6.35 3.30
CA ALA A 276 -28.91 6.18 4.62
C ALA A 276 -28.02 5.40 5.61
N TRP A 277 -27.33 4.37 5.13
CA TRP A 277 -26.38 3.61 5.93
C TRP A 277 -25.17 4.45 6.35
N ALA A 278 -24.59 5.23 5.42
CA ALA A 278 -23.44 6.06 5.71
C ALA A 278 -23.80 7.22 6.65
N GLU A 279 -25.02 7.77 6.56
CA GLU A 279 -25.50 8.78 7.50
C GLU A 279 -25.45 8.27 8.95
N LYS A 280 -25.85 7.01 9.19
CA LYS A 280 -25.79 6.39 10.52
C LYS A 280 -24.34 6.24 11.02
N ILE A 281 -23.42 5.81 10.16
CA ILE A 281 -22.04 5.52 10.56
C ILE A 281 -21.21 6.80 10.71
N THR A 282 -21.38 7.73 9.78
CA THR A 282 -20.51 8.90 9.66
C THR A 282 -21.10 10.15 10.31
N GLY A 283 -22.43 10.21 10.47
CA GLY A 283 -23.16 11.41 10.86
C GLY A 283 -23.36 12.42 9.74
N VAL A 284 -22.87 12.18 8.52
CA VAL A 284 -23.06 13.10 7.37
C VAL A 284 -24.47 12.93 6.79
N PRO A 285 -25.27 14.02 6.66
CA PRO A 285 -26.61 13.94 6.10
C PRO A 285 -26.65 13.32 4.70
N ARG A 286 -27.53 12.33 4.49
CA ARG A 286 -27.63 11.55 3.25
C ARG A 286 -27.91 12.41 2.02
N ASP A 287 -28.66 13.49 2.18
CA ASP A 287 -28.97 14.44 1.11
C ASP A 287 -27.71 15.17 0.62
N GLN A 288 -26.79 15.51 1.53
CA GLN A 288 -25.48 16.06 1.18
C GLN A 288 -24.58 15.03 0.50
N ILE A 289 -24.59 13.76 0.97
CA ILE A 289 -23.86 12.66 0.32
C ILE A 289 -24.34 12.54 -1.14
N ILE A 290 -25.65 12.44 -1.36
CA ILE A 290 -26.25 12.32 -2.69
C ILE A 290 -25.92 13.54 -3.56
N ALA A 291 -26.05 14.75 -3.02
CA ALA A 291 -25.77 15.97 -3.76
C ALA A 291 -24.30 16.06 -4.21
N VAL A 292 -23.35 15.80 -3.30
CA VAL A 292 -21.92 15.85 -3.62
C VAL A 292 -21.55 14.75 -4.63
N ALA A 293 -22.06 13.53 -4.48
CA ALA A 293 -21.80 12.45 -5.43
C ALA A 293 -22.26 12.82 -6.86
N ARG A 294 -23.47 13.37 -6.99
CA ARG A 294 -24.02 13.81 -8.28
C ARG A 294 -23.23 14.95 -8.88
N GLU A 295 -22.91 15.98 -8.10
CA GLU A 295 -22.15 17.13 -8.61
C GLU A 295 -20.74 16.71 -9.04
N PHE A 296 -20.07 15.87 -8.24
CA PHE A 296 -18.76 15.34 -8.54
C PHE A 296 -18.75 14.56 -9.86
N ALA A 297 -19.68 13.61 -10.02
CA ALA A 297 -19.78 12.78 -11.22
C ALA A 297 -20.28 13.57 -12.43
N THR A 298 -21.29 14.44 -12.30
CA THR A 298 -21.73 15.29 -13.41
C THR A 298 -20.65 16.26 -13.88
N ASN A 299 -19.82 16.79 -12.98
CA ASN A 299 -18.68 17.59 -13.42
C ASN A 299 -17.70 16.74 -14.23
N ALA A 300 -17.34 15.55 -13.75
CA ALA A 300 -16.44 14.65 -14.46
C ALA A 300 -17.01 14.22 -15.82
N GLU A 301 -18.32 13.92 -15.90
CA GLU A 301 -19.02 13.60 -17.16
C GLU A 301 -18.89 14.74 -18.17
N LYS A 302 -19.15 15.98 -17.74
CA LYS A 302 -19.15 17.15 -18.63
C LYS A 302 -17.76 17.57 -19.09
N THR A 303 -16.73 17.19 -18.33
CA THR A 303 -15.37 17.69 -18.51
C THR A 303 -14.38 16.62 -18.93
N ASN A 304 -14.84 15.38 -19.11
CA ASN A 304 -14.02 14.19 -19.32
C ASN A 304 -12.97 14.03 -18.20
N GLY A 305 -13.44 13.96 -16.96
CA GLY A 305 -12.63 13.53 -15.82
C GLY A 305 -12.01 14.66 -14.97
N ARG A 306 -12.41 15.93 -15.12
CA ARG A 306 -11.82 17.05 -14.34
C ARG A 306 -12.43 17.21 -12.94
N SER A 307 -12.64 16.10 -12.23
CA SER A 307 -12.97 16.08 -10.80
C SER A 307 -11.79 15.49 -10.03
N MET A 308 -11.37 16.17 -8.97
CA MET A 308 -10.13 15.86 -8.26
C MET A 308 -10.37 15.75 -6.75
N VAL A 309 -9.65 14.84 -6.10
CA VAL A 309 -9.62 14.72 -4.64
C VAL A 309 -8.21 14.94 -4.14
N ILE A 310 -8.01 16.01 -3.37
CA ILE A 310 -6.80 16.29 -2.60
C ILE A 310 -6.93 15.59 -1.25
N LEU A 311 -6.04 14.65 -0.97
CA LEU A 311 -6.09 13.83 0.25
C LEU A 311 -4.75 13.77 0.98
N GLY A 312 -4.80 13.49 2.28
CA GLY A 312 -3.61 13.52 3.13
C GLY A 312 -3.70 12.66 4.39
N ALA A 313 -2.84 13.00 5.36
CA ALA A 313 -2.64 12.21 6.57
C ALA A 313 -3.89 12.04 7.44
N GLY A 314 -4.91 12.91 7.32
CA GLY A 314 -6.19 12.75 8.03
C GLY A 314 -6.92 11.46 7.69
N LEU A 315 -6.62 10.88 6.52
CA LEU A 315 -7.10 9.57 6.08
C LEU A 315 -5.99 8.51 6.14
N ASN A 316 -4.77 8.87 5.75
CA ASN A 316 -3.66 7.93 5.56
C ASN A 316 -3.06 7.38 6.86
N HIS A 317 -3.27 8.06 7.99
CA HIS A 317 -2.70 7.65 9.29
C HIS A 317 -3.65 6.77 10.12
N TRP A 318 -4.76 6.32 9.54
CA TRP A 318 -5.62 5.30 10.13
C TRP A 318 -5.11 3.89 9.82
N TYR A 319 -5.36 2.93 10.70
CA TYR A 319 -4.98 1.53 10.48
C TYR A 319 -5.56 0.97 9.17
N HIS A 320 -6.83 1.29 8.89
CA HIS A 320 -7.52 0.96 7.64
C HIS A 320 -7.43 2.09 6.59
N MET A 321 -6.27 2.73 6.46
CA MET A 321 -6.04 3.79 5.46
C MET A 321 -6.32 3.34 4.02
N ASP A 322 -6.12 2.06 3.75
CA ASP A 322 -6.35 1.43 2.46
C ASP A 322 -7.84 1.47 2.07
N MET A 323 -8.75 1.28 3.02
CA MET A 323 -10.20 1.39 2.78
C MET A 323 -10.61 2.83 2.49
N ASN A 324 -10.07 3.80 3.24
CA ASN A 324 -10.29 5.23 2.98
C ASN A 324 -9.85 5.60 1.56
N TYR A 325 -8.63 5.20 1.19
CA TYR A 325 -8.05 5.50 -0.10
C TYR A 325 -8.77 4.79 -1.25
N ARG A 326 -9.05 3.48 -1.11
CA ARG A 326 -9.74 2.69 -2.14
C ARG A 326 -11.15 3.20 -2.40
N GLY A 327 -11.87 3.66 -1.37
CA GLY A 327 -13.17 4.31 -1.55
C GLY A 327 -13.09 5.53 -2.47
N ILE A 328 -12.13 6.43 -2.21
CA ILE A 328 -11.90 7.64 -3.02
C ILE A 328 -11.37 7.30 -4.42
N ILE A 329 -10.42 6.37 -4.51
CA ILE A 329 -9.87 5.87 -5.77
C ILE A 329 -10.99 5.33 -6.66
N ASN A 330 -11.90 4.53 -6.08
CA ASN A 330 -13.03 3.98 -6.81
C ASN A 330 -13.89 5.10 -7.41
N MET A 331 -14.23 6.14 -6.64
CA MET A 331 -14.98 7.29 -7.17
C MET A 331 -14.29 7.92 -8.38
N LEU A 332 -12.97 8.12 -8.28
CA LEU A 332 -12.18 8.72 -9.34
C LEU A 332 -12.08 7.83 -10.58
N VAL A 333 -11.92 6.52 -10.42
CA VAL A 333 -11.89 5.54 -11.54
C VAL A 333 -13.26 5.48 -12.23
N MET A 334 -14.34 5.38 -11.46
CA MET A 334 -15.71 5.36 -11.98
C MET A 334 -16.02 6.62 -12.81
N CYS A 335 -15.54 7.77 -12.35
CA CYS A 335 -15.71 9.04 -13.05
C CYS A 335 -14.61 9.33 -14.09
N GLY A 336 -13.72 8.38 -14.40
CA GLY A 336 -12.66 8.54 -15.40
C GLY A 336 -11.64 9.64 -15.10
N CYS A 337 -11.44 10.00 -13.84
CA CYS A 337 -10.64 11.17 -13.46
C CYS A 337 -9.12 10.90 -13.43
N ILE A 338 -8.71 9.65 -13.22
CA ILE A 338 -7.28 9.30 -13.10
C ILE A 338 -6.60 9.44 -14.48
N GLY A 339 -5.50 10.19 -14.53
CA GLY A 339 -4.73 10.43 -15.77
C GLY A 339 -5.24 11.60 -16.62
N GLN A 340 -6.23 12.37 -16.15
CA GLN A 340 -6.71 13.58 -16.81
C GLN A 340 -6.23 14.82 -16.06
N SER A 341 -5.74 15.85 -16.78
CA SER A 341 -5.36 17.14 -16.17
C SER A 341 -6.58 17.80 -15.52
N GLY A 342 -6.42 18.22 -14.27
CA GLY A 342 -7.52 18.72 -13.43
C GLY A 342 -8.38 17.62 -12.81
N GLY A 343 -7.97 16.36 -12.92
CA GLY A 343 -8.66 15.21 -12.39
C GLY A 343 -7.74 14.32 -11.55
N GLY A 344 -8.35 13.47 -10.73
CA GLY A 344 -7.66 12.31 -10.19
C GLY A 344 -7.34 12.37 -8.70
N TRP A 345 -6.42 11.49 -8.32
CA TRP A 345 -6.01 11.22 -6.96
C TRP A 345 -4.79 12.09 -6.63
N SER A 346 -4.97 13.07 -5.74
CA SER A 346 -3.96 14.06 -5.41
C SER A 346 -3.52 13.88 -3.96
N HIS A 347 -2.75 12.83 -3.74
CA HIS A 347 -2.16 12.49 -2.45
C HIS A 347 -0.96 13.36 -2.13
N TYR A 348 -1.01 14.04 -0.99
CA TYR A 348 0.15 14.77 -0.50
C TYR A 348 0.39 14.38 0.96
N VAL A 349 1.64 14.18 1.34
CA VAL A 349 2.06 13.85 2.72
C VAL A 349 3.36 14.57 3.04
N GLY A 350 4.49 13.86 2.97
CA GLY A 350 5.83 14.41 2.95
C GLY A 350 6.30 14.70 1.52
N GLN A 351 7.56 15.09 1.41
CA GLN A 351 8.22 15.43 0.15
C GLN A 351 8.98 14.20 -0.37
N GLU A 352 8.28 13.34 -1.10
CA GLU A 352 8.77 12.00 -1.46
C GLU A 352 9.32 11.95 -2.90
N LYS A 353 8.80 12.79 -3.80
CA LYS A 353 9.20 12.79 -5.21
C LYS A 353 10.54 13.46 -5.47
N LEU A 354 11.60 12.65 -5.35
CA LEU A 354 12.93 12.98 -5.84
C LEU A 354 12.96 12.81 -7.37
N ARG A 355 12.80 13.92 -8.10
CA ARG A 355 12.59 13.89 -9.56
C ARG A 355 13.74 13.21 -10.33
N PRO A 356 15.03 13.50 -10.11
CA PRO A 356 16.14 12.81 -10.78
C PRO A 356 16.47 11.45 -10.12
N GLN A 357 15.46 10.59 -9.95
CA GLN A 357 15.51 9.36 -9.15
C GLN A 357 16.70 8.46 -9.50
N THR A 358 16.83 8.06 -10.77
CA THR A 358 17.84 7.07 -11.18
C THR A 358 19.28 7.57 -11.06
N GLY A 359 19.51 8.88 -11.24
CA GLY A 359 20.80 9.50 -11.01
C GLY A 359 21.17 9.54 -9.53
N TRP A 360 20.21 9.87 -8.67
CA TRP A 360 20.42 9.91 -7.23
C TRP A 360 20.60 8.51 -6.62
N THR A 361 19.78 7.53 -7.02
CA THR A 361 19.81 6.16 -6.49
C THR A 361 21.20 5.53 -6.65
N ALA A 362 21.87 5.79 -7.78
CA ALA A 362 23.23 5.30 -8.01
C ALA A 362 24.23 5.85 -6.98
N LEU A 363 24.17 7.16 -6.71
CA LEU A 363 25.03 7.84 -5.74
C LEU A 363 24.73 7.42 -4.29
N ALA A 364 23.45 7.50 -3.90
CA ALA A 364 23.03 7.35 -2.51
C ALA A 364 23.32 5.96 -1.93
N PHE A 365 23.27 4.94 -2.79
CA PHE A 365 23.45 3.54 -2.39
C PHE A 365 24.71 2.90 -2.98
N ALA A 366 25.64 3.72 -3.50
CA ALA A 366 26.91 3.30 -4.09
C ALA A 366 26.77 2.23 -5.18
N LEU A 367 25.71 2.30 -5.99
CA LEU A 367 25.41 1.30 -7.03
C LEU A 367 26.34 1.41 -8.24
N ASP A 368 27.10 2.49 -8.33
CA ASP A 368 28.23 2.66 -9.23
C ASP A 368 29.45 1.80 -8.82
N TRP A 369 29.52 1.34 -7.56
CA TRP A 369 30.58 0.48 -7.04
C TRP A 369 30.13 -0.96 -6.76
N ASN A 370 29.01 -1.13 -6.05
CA ASN A 370 28.54 -2.45 -5.59
C ASN A 370 27.03 -2.56 -5.70
N ARG A 371 26.54 -3.75 -6.06
CA ARG A 371 25.11 -4.05 -6.17
C ARG A 371 24.81 -5.44 -5.61
N PRO A 372 23.72 -5.62 -4.85
CA PRO A 372 22.74 -4.64 -4.37
C PRO A 372 23.11 -4.03 -2.99
N PRO A 373 22.45 -2.94 -2.55
CA PRO A 373 22.58 -2.41 -1.19
C PRO A 373 21.68 -3.18 -0.21
N ARG A 374 21.71 -2.82 1.08
CA ARG A 374 20.80 -3.35 2.12
C ARG A 374 19.69 -2.35 2.47
N HIS A 375 18.61 -2.35 1.70
CA HIS A 375 17.39 -1.62 2.06
C HIS A 375 16.58 -2.37 3.12
N MET A 376 15.87 -1.63 3.98
CA MET A 376 15.02 -2.19 5.04
C MET A 376 13.76 -1.32 5.22
N ASN A 377 12.60 -1.96 5.40
CA ASN A 377 11.36 -1.26 5.74
C ASN A 377 11.30 -0.97 7.25
N SER A 378 11.35 0.30 7.64
CA SER A 378 11.59 0.69 9.03
C SER A 378 10.48 0.31 10.02
N THR A 379 9.24 0.17 9.58
CA THR A 379 8.13 -0.24 10.48
C THR A 379 8.41 -1.60 11.10
N SER A 380 8.73 -2.61 10.28
CA SER A 380 9.08 -3.96 10.78
C SER A 380 10.36 -3.95 11.59
N PHE A 381 11.37 -3.19 11.15
CA PHE A 381 12.63 -3.04 11.86
C PHE A 381 12.43 -2.52 13.29
N PHE A 382 11.69 -1.42 13.46
CA PHE A 382 11.46 -0.86 14.79
C PHE A 382 10.45 -1.66 15.59
N TYR A 383 9.44 -2.26 14.96
CA TYR A 383 8.51 -3.16 15.64
C TYR A 383 9.24 -4.32 16.32
N ALA A 384 10.22 -4.92 15.63
CA ALA A 384 11.08 -5.97 16.15
C ALA A 384 12.10 -5.44 17.18
N HIS A 385 12.91 -4.42 16.82
CA HIS A 385 14.08 -4.04 17.62
C HIS A 385 13.83 -3.03 18.73
N THR A 386 12.61 -2.49 18.82
CA THR A 386 12.13 -1.77 20.02
C THR A 386 11.17 -2.62 20.84
N ASP A 387 11.02 -3.90 20.48
CA ASP A 387 10.20 -4.90 21.16
C ASP A 387 8.73 -4.53 21.32
N GLN A 388 8.20 -3.66 20.46
CA GLN A 388 6.78 -3.30 20.47
C GLN A 388 5.88 -4.52 20.24
N TRP A 389 6.37 -5.51 19.49
CA TRP A 389 5.68 -6.79 19.27
C TRP A 389 5.38 -7.56 20.57
N ARG A 390 6.15 -7.33 21.64
CA ARG A 390 5.93 -7.96 22.94
C ARG A 390 4.71 -7.42 23.70
N TYR A 391 4.10 -6.34 23.20
CA TYR A 391 2.97 -5.65 23.81
C TYR A 391 1.78 -5.56 22.84
N GLU A 392 1.78 -6.38 21.77
CA GLU A 392 0.78 -6.35 20.73
C GLU A 392 -0.60 -6.75 21.28
N THR A 393 -1.61 -5.95 20.95
CA THR A 393 -3.00 -6.21 21.35
C THR A 393 -3.89 -6.58 20.17
N VAL A 394 -3.48 -6.27 18.94
CA VAL A 394 -4.24 -6.61 17.75
C VAL A 394 -3.91 -8.03 17.31
N LYS A 395 -4.94 -8.90 17.28
CA LYS A 395 -4.77 -10.27 16.80
C LYS A 395 -5.10 -10.37 15.33
N VAL A 396 -4.49 -11.36 14.66
CA VAL A 396 -4.78 -11.64 13.24
C VAL A 396 -6.25 -12.01 13.05
N GLN A 397 -6.85 -12.71 14.01
CA GLN A 397 -8.26 -13.11 13.97
C GLN A 397 -9.19 -11.89 14.02
N ASP A 398 -8.76 -10.78 14.63
CA ASP A 398 -9.56 -9.56 14.70
C ASP A 398 -9.69 -8.90 13.32
N ILE A 399 -8.76 -9.13 12.38
CA ILE A 399 -8.76 -8.52 11.05
C ILE A 399 -9.04 -9.51 9.91
N LEU A 400 -9.20 -10.79 10.22
CA LEU A 400 -9.43 -11.83 9.23
C LEU A 400 -10.84 -11.71 8.61
N SER A 401 -10.94 -11.99 7.31
CA SER A 401 -12.23 -12.04 6.63
C SER A 401 -13.09 -13.19 7.15
N PRO A 402 -14.40 -12.98 7.42
CA PRO A 402 -15.33 -14.08 7.72
C PRO A 402 -15.53 -15.04 6.54
N THR A 403 -15.13 -14.65 5.33
CA THR A 403 -15.12 -15.51 4.14
C THR A 403 -13.75 -16.08 3.80
N ALA A 404 -12.73 -15.89 4.64
CA ALA A 404 -11.38 -16.40 4.41
C ALA A 404 -11.39 -17.93 4.13
N PRO A 405 -10.48 -18.44 3.28
CA PRO A 405 -10.38 -19.87 3.06
C PRO A 405 -10.11 -20.62 4.36
N GLU A 406 -10.51 -21.90 4.41
CA GLU A 406 -10.16 -22.75 5.54
C GLU A 406 -8.64 -22.91 5.61
N GLY A 407 -8.07 -22.73 6.80
CA GLY A 407 -6.63 -22.79 7.00
C GLY A 407 -6.24 -22.36 8.40
N ALA A 408 -5.01 -22.70 8.80
CA ALA A 408 -4.44 -22.25 10.06
C ALA A 408 -3.98 -20.79 9.93
N TRP A 409 -4.89 -19.84 10.20
CA TRP A 409 -4.61 -18.40 10.33
C TRP A 409 -3.99 -18.06 11.69
N GLU A 410 -3.10 -18.92 12.17
CA GLU A 410 -2.50 -18.85 13.49
C GLU A 410 -1.19 -18.03 13.47
N GLY A 411 -0.85 -17.48 14.62
CA GLY A 411 0.33 -16.65 14.83
C GLY A 411 -0.02 -15.20 15.09
N THR A 412 1.02 -14.45 15.41
CA THR A 412 1.00 -13.04 15.78
C THR A 412 1.42 -12.15 14.61
N MET A 413 1.28 -10.83 14.73
CA MET A 413 1.71 -9.89 13.67
C MET A 413 3.20 -10.03 13.33
N ILE A 414 4.06 -10.26 14.32
CA ILE A 414 5.49 -10.51 14.09
C ILE A 414 5.73 -11.84 13.34
N ASP A 415 4.94 -12.88 13.60
CA ASP A 415 5.07 -14.15 12.90
C ASP A 415 4.78 -14.02 11.40
N TYR A 416 3.79 -13.20 11.04
CA TYR A 416 3.50 -12.87 9.64
C TYR A 416 4.62 -12.08 8.98
N ASN A 417 5.31 -11.21 9.73
CA ASN A 417 6.48 -10.50 9.21
C ASN A 417 7.65 -11.46 8.95
N ILE A 418 7.95 -12.36 9.89
CA ILE A 418 9.03 -13.37 9.75
C ILE A 418 8.75 -14.31 8.57
N ARG A 419 7.49 -14.73 8.38
CA ARG A 419 7.03 -15.49 7.21
C ARG A 419 7.30 -14.72 5.91
N ALA A 420 6.91 -13.44 5.86
CA ALA A 420 7.12 -12.58 4.69
C ALA A 420 8.62 -12.40 4.38
N GLU A 421 9.46 -12.20 5.40
CA GLU A 421 10.92 -12.08 5.24
C GLU A 421 11.54 -13.34 4.64
N ARG A 422 11.24 -14.53 5.19
CA ARG A 422 11.83 -15.79 4.68
C ARG A 422 11.31 -16.20 3.31
N MET A 423 10.09 -15.77 2.94
CA MET A 423 9.53 -15.97 1.60
C MET A 423 10.06 -14.95 0.58
N GLY A 424 10.94 -14.04 1.01
CA GLY A 424 11.52 -13.00 0.16
C GLY A 424 10.54 -11.89 -0.20
N TRP A 425 9.45 -11.70 0.55
CA TRP A 425 8.49 -10.61 0.31
C TRP A 425 8.95 -9.28 0.92
N LEU A 426 9.60 -9.35 2.08
CA LEU A 426 10.12 -8.21 2.81
C LEU A 426 11.64 -8.35 3.03
N PRO A 427 12.39 -7.24 3.11
CA PRO A 427 13.79 -7.29 3.52
C PRO A 427 13.92 -7.62 5.01
N SER A 428 15.13 -8.05 5.40
CA SER A 428 15.53 -8.30 6.79
C SER A 428 16.72 -7.45 7.18
N ALA A 429 16.76 -6.95 8.42
CA ALA A 429 17.94 -6.30 8.99
C ALA A 429 17.96 -6.42 10.52
N PRO A 430 19.02 -7.02 11.12
CA PRO A 430 20.03 -7.89 10.49
C PRO A 430 19.42 -9.05 9.66
N GLN A 431 20.19 -9.62 8.74
CA GLN A 431 19.68 -10.62 7.78
C GLN A 431 19.79 -12.04 8.30
N LEU A 432 21.00 -12.42 8.74
CA LEU A 432 21.36 -13.75 9.18
C LEU A 432 22.04 -13.64 10.54
N GLN A 433 21.79 -14.61 11.42
CA GLN A 433 22.35 -14.60 12.77
C GLN A 433 23.87 -14.73 12.78
N THR A 434 24.43 -15.48 11.83
CA THR A 434 25.87 -15.57 11.63
C THR A 434 26.36 -14.41 10.77
N ASN A 435 27.54 -13.88 11.10
CA ASN A 435 28.16 -12.80 10.34
C ASN A 435 28.24 -13.18 8.84
N PRO A 436 27.64 -12.39 7.93
CA PRO A 436 27.56 -12.76 6.52
C PRO A 436 28.94 -12.78 5.82
N LEU A 437 29.94 -12.10 6.36
CA LEU A 437 31.33 -12.17 5.89
C LEU A 437 31.98 -13.52 6.21
N GLU A 438 31.65 -14.10 7.37
CA GLU A 438 32.12 -15.43 7.77
C GLU A 438 31.45 -16.51 6.93
N LEU A 439 30.15 -16.38 6.69
CA LEU A 439 29.40 -17.29 5.81
C LEU A 439 29.96 -17.28 4.38
N ALA A 440 30.42 -16.14 3.87
CA ALA A 440 31.08 -16.08 2.56
C ALA A 440 32.40 -16.88 2.55
N ARG A 441 33.18 -16.85 3.65
CA ARG A 441 34.41 -17.64 3.79
C ARG A 441 34.11 -19.12 3.92
N GLU A 442 33.11 -19.49 4.70
CA GLU A 442 32.65 -20.89 4.84
C GLU A 442 32.16 -21.46 3.51
N ALA A 443 31.35 -20.69 2.76
CA ALA A 443 30.90 -21.07 1.43
C ALA A 443 32.09 -21.32 0.49
N ALA A 444 33.06 -20.40 0.46
CA ALA A 444 34.27 -20.55 -0.35
C ALA A 444 35.12 -21.78 0.07
N ALA A 445 35.28 -22.03 1.37
CA ALA A 445 36.00 -23.18 1.90
C ALA A 445 35.29 -24.52 1.59
N SER A 446 33.96 -24.51 1.49
CA SER A 446 33.17 -25.69 1.14
C SER A 446 33.23 -26.07 -0.35
N GLY A 447 33.75 -25.18 -1.21
CA GLY A 447 33.78 -25.35 -2.66
C GLY A 447 32.40 -25.28 -3.33
N LYS A 448 31.36 -24.85 -2.62
CA LYS A 448 30.00 -24.65 -3.15
C LYS A 448 29.78 -23.19 -3.56
N GLU A 449 28.90 -22.98 -4.54
CA GLU A 449 28.42 -21.64 -4.87
C GLU A 449 27.69 -21.02 -3.66
N PRO A 450 27.94 -19.74 -3.31
CA PRO A 450 27.37 -19.12 -2.10
C PRO A 450 25.84 -19.22 -1.99
N LYS A 451 25.12 -19.03 -3.10
CA LYS A 451 23.64 -19.15 -3.11
C LYS A 451 23.16 -20.55 -2.72
N ASP A 452 23.85 -21.59 -3.18
CA ASP A 452 23.47 -22.98 -2.93
C ASP A 452 23.90 -23.40 -1.52
N PHE A 453 25.04 -22.88 -1.04
CA PHE A 453 25.48 -23.05 0.34
C PHE A 453 24.44 -22.47 1.31
N ILE A 454 24.05 -21.21 1.13
CA ILE A 454 23.11 -20.51 2.03
C ILE A 454 21.71 -21.12 1.96
N ALA A 455 21.18 -21.42 0.76
CA ALA A 455 19.87 -22.03 0.63
C ALA A 455 19.79 -23.40 1.33
N ASN A 456 20.83 -24.23 1.18
CA ASN A 456 20.89 -25.51 1.89
C ASN A 456 21.05 -25.34 3.39
N ALA A 457 21.85 -24.37 3.84
CA ALA A 457 22.10 -24.07 5.25
C ALA A 457 20.85 -23.52 5.97
N LEU A 458 20.04 -22.72 5.28
CA LEU A 458 18.73 -22.27 5.78
C LEU A 458 17.75 -23.46 5.85
N LYS A 459 17.73 -24.31 4.81
CA LYS A 459 16.83 -25.46 4.74
C LYS A 459 17.11 -26.53 5.81
N ASN A 460 18.38 -26.77 6.15
CA ASN A 460 18.77 -27.76 7.15
C ASN A 460 18.94 -27.17 8.56
N GLY A 461 18.79 -25.85 8.73
CA GLY A 461 18.86 -25.14 10.00
C GLY A 461 20.26 -24.86 10.53
N THR A 462 21.34 -25.05 9.74
CA THR A 462 22.69 -24.66 10.19
C THR A 462 22.94 -23.15 10.12
N VAL A 463 22.13 -22.42 9.34
CA VAL A 463 22.08 -20.96 9.32
C VAL A 463 20.63 -20.55 9.60
N THR A 464 20.46 -19.51 10.43
CA THR A 464 19.15 -19.00 10.85
C THR A 464 19.02 -17.54 10.43
N MET A 465 17.82 -17.14 9.99
CA MET A 465 17.50 -15.74 9.74
C MET A 465 17.36 -14.98 11.06
N SER A 466 17.94 -13.78 11.16
CA SER A 466 17.95 -13.02 12.42
C SER A 466 16.55 -12.67 12.94
N CYS A 467 15.57 -12.52 12.05
CA CYS A 467 14.20 -12.20 12.41
C CYS A 467 13.50 -13.30 13.21
N GLU A 468 14.00 -14.54 13.21
CA GLU A 468 13.42 -15.64 14.01
C GLU A 468 13.71 -15.49 15.51
N ASP A 469 14.78 -14.78 15.90
CA ASP A 469 15.10 -14.47 17.30
C ASP A 469 15.63 -13.03 17.38
N PRO A 470 14.75 -12.02 17.26
CA PRO A 470 15.16 -10.60 17.25
C PRO A 470 15.76 -10.14 18.59
N ASP A 471 15.59 -10.96 19.64
CA ASP A 471 16.14 -10.75 20.98
C ASP A 471 17.40 -11.60 21.24
N HIS A 472 17.98 -12.23 20.21
CA HIS A 472 19.34 -12.76 20.30
C HIS A 472 20.34 -11.62 20.17
N GLU A 473 21.40 -11.63 20.99
CA GLU A 473 22.44 -10.59 20.99
C GLU A 473 23.20 -10.39 19.66
N ALA A 474 23.08 -11.36 18.75
CA ALA A 474 23.68 -11.32 17.42
C ALA A 474 22.73 -10.73 16.36
N ASN A 475 21.45 -10.54 16.71
CA ASN A 475 20.35 -10.27 15.79
C ASN A 475 19.77 -8.86 15.90
N TRP A 476 20.33 -7.96 16.71
CA TRP A 476 19.88 -6.57 16.81
C TRP A 476 20.92 -5.56 16.31
N PRO A 477 20.49 -4.37 15.86
CA PRO A 477 21.40 -3.30 15.49
C PRO A 477 22.22 -2.83 16.70
N ARG A 478 23.51 -2.56 16.50
CA ARG A 478 24.41 -2.05 17.55
C ARG A 478 24.83 -0.61 17.34
N ASN A 479 24.95 -0.16 16.11
CA ASN A 479 25.34 1.21 15.78
C ASN A 479 24.25 1.85 14.92
N MET A 480 23.79 3.04 15.33
CA MET A 480 22.76 3.78 14.61
C MET A 480 23.23 5.21 14.36
N PHE A 481 23.19 5.61 13.09
CA PHE A 481 23.37 6.99 12.68
C PHE A 481 22.00 7.61 12.41
N VAL A 482 21.73 8.76 13.02
CA VAL A 482 20.53 9.55 12.78
C VAL A 482 20.93 10.92 12.24
N TRP A 483 20.53 11.25 11.02
CA TRP A 483 20.77 12.57 10.44
C TRP A 483 19.55 13.00 9.64
N ARG A 484 19.31 14.31 9.55
CA ARG A 484 18.11 14.88 8.89
C ARG A 484 16.79 14.30 9.44
N SER A 485 16.80 13.82 10.68
CA SER A 485 15.69 13.14 11.33
C SER A 485 15.70 13.44 12.83
N ASN A 486 14.51 13.65 13.41
CA ASN A 486 14.31 13.70 14.85
C ASN A 486 13.55 12.45 15.30
N LEU A 487 14.12 11.27 15.05
CA LEU A 487 13.50 9.95 15.30
C LEU A 487 12.84 9.87 16.68
N LEU A 488 13.59 10.19 17.74
CA LEU A 488 13.13 10.05 19.12
C LEU A 488 12.18 11.16 19.58
N GLY A 489 12.02 12.24 18.83
CA GLY A 489 11.14 13.36 19.18
C GLY A 489 10.07 13.68 18.14
N SER A 490 9.87 12.83 17.14
CA SER A 490 8.91 13.06 16.06
C SER A 490 8.35 11.77 15.47
N SER A 491 9.18 10.99 14.76
CA SER A 491 8.68 9.88 13.94
C SER A 491 8.63 8.52 14.65
N GLY A 492 9.31 8.35 15.78
CA GLY A 492 9.34 7.12 16.58
C GLY A 492 8.02 6.87 17.31
N LYS A 493 7.12 6.10 16.70
CA LYS A 493 5.90 5.63 17.35
C LYS A 493 6.27 4.63 18.43
N GLY A 494 5.65 4.77 19.60
CA GLY A 494 6.04 3.98 20.76
C GLY A 494 7.35 4.48 21.39
N HIS A 495 7.48 5.80 21.60
CA HIS A 495 8.69 6.45 22.14
C HIS A 495 9.30 5.73 23.34
N GLU A 496 8.49 5.35 24.33
CA GLU A 496 8.95 4.69 25.55
C GLU A 496 9.58 3.31 25.29
N TYR A 497 9.15 2.61 24.23
CA TYR A 497 9.75 1.35 23.80
C TYR A 497 11.15 1.55 23.20
N PHE A 498 11.37 2.65 22.46
CA PHE A 498 12.71 3.04 22.04
C PHE A 498 13.60 3.29 23.26
N LEU A 499 13.12 4.08 24.23
CA LEU A 499 13.90 4.41 25.43
C LEU A 499 14.30 3.17 26.23
N LYS A 500 13.39 2.20 26.39
CA LYS A 500 13.65 0.95 27.10
C LYS A 500 14.53 -0.01 26.31
N HIS A 501 14.05 -0.48 25.16
CA HIS A 501 14.64 -1.63 24.48
C HIS A 501 15.83 -1.24 23.61
N LEU A 502 15.77 -0.08 22.98
CA LEU A 502 16.83 0.37 22.08
C LEU A 502 17.94 1.11 22.83
N LEU A 503 17.58 2.02 23.75
CA LEU A 503 18.53 2.88 24.46
C LEU A 503 18.90 2.39 25.87
N GLY A 504 18.08 1.56 26.54
CA GLY A 504 18.37 1.08 27.89
C GLY A 504 18.29 2.17 28.96
N THR A 505 17.43 3.17 28.74
CA THR A 505 17.25 4.32 29.63
C THR A 505 15.96 4.21 30.44
N SER A 506 15.77 5.13 31.39
CA SER A 506 14.48 5.28 32.07
C SER A 506 13.36 5.53 31.04
N ASN A 507 12.23 4.85 31.23
CA ASN A 507 11.08 4.92 30.34
C ASN A 507 9.78 4.99 31.16
N GLY A 508 8.69 5.37 30.49
CA GLY A 508 7.35 5.52 31.03
C GLY A 508 6.36 4.42 30.63
N LEU A 509 6.83 3.20 30.29
CA LEU A 509 5.91 2.10 29.97
C LEU A 509 5.06 1.73 31.19
N LEU A 510 3.73 1.69 31.01
CA LEU A 510 2.76 1.37 32.06
C LEU A 510 2.20 -0.05 31.94
N GLY A 511 2.08 -0.57 30.71
CA GLY A 511 1.55 -1.89 30.42
C GLY A 511 2.55 -2.99 30.73
N LYS A 512 2.03 -4.21 30.93
CA LYS A 512 2.83 -5.42 31.02
C LYS A 512 3.09 -5.97 29.62
N ASP A 513 4.16 -6.72 29.45
CA ASP A 513 4.34 -7.47 28.21
C ASP A 513 3.49 -8.74 28.19
N LEU A 514 3.32 -9.33 27.00
CA LEU A 514 2.49 -10.52 26.79
C LEU A 514 2.96 -11.73 27.63
N GLY A 515 4.24 -11.82 27.96
CA GLY A 515 4.76 -12.88 28.82
C GLY A 515 4.29 -12.74 30.26
N GLN A 516 4.35 -11.51 30.80
CA GLN A 516 3.85 -11.17 32.13
C GLN A 516 2.33 -11.32 32.26
N GLU A 517 1.61 -11.17 31.15
CA GLU A 517 0.16 -11.39 31.08
C GLU A 517 -0.23 -12.85 30.82
N GLY A 518 0.73 -13.72 30.48
CA GLY A 518 0.45 -15.10 30.07
C GLY A 518 -0.29 -15.19 28.72
N ALA A 519 -0.16 -14.16 27.89
CA ALA A 519 -0.80 -13.99 26.59
C ALA A 519 0.20 -14.10 25.41
N GLN A 520 1.40 -14.64 25.65
CA GLN A 520 2.39 -14.89 24.60
C GLN A 520 1.88 -15.97 23.64
N GLU A 521 1.67 -15.59 22.38
CA GLU A 521 1.13 -16.47 21.33
C GLU A 521 2.05 -16.61 20.11
N SER A 522 3.23 -15.95 20.11
CA SER A 522 4.17 -16.00 18.99
C SER A 522 4.70 -17.42 18.75
N ARG A 523 4.83 -17.79 17.47
CA ARG A 523 5.19 -19.15 17.04
C ARG A 523 6.46 -19.21 16.20
N GLU A 524 6.75 -18.15 15.45
CA GLU A 524 7.92 -18.01 14.61
C GLU A 524 9.01 -17.22 15.34
N ALA A 525 8.61 -16.15 16.06
CA ALA A 525 9.52 -15.37 16.89
C ALA A 525 9.82 -16.09 18.20
N VAL A 526 11.11 -16.34 18.46
CA VAL A 526 11.60 -16.87 19.75
C VAL A 526 11.26 -15.89 20.87
N TRP A 527 10.54 -16.36 21.88
CA TRP A 527 10.24 -15.59 23.08
C TRP A 527 11.33 -15.77 24.13
N ARG A 528 11.96 -14.66 24.52
CA ARG A 528 12.87 -14.61 25.66
C ARG A 528 12.15 -14.04 26.88
N GLU A 529 12.21 -14.75 28.00
CA GLU A 529 11.53 -14.36 29.25
C GLU A 529 11.89 -12.93 29.65
N ASN A 530 13.18 -12.60 29.62
CA ASN A 530 13.67 -11.24 29.80
C ASN A 530 13.97 -10.63 28.44
N ALA A 531 13.22 -9.58 28.09
CA ALA A 531 13.53 -8.76 26.93
C ALA A 531 14.90 -8.08 27.14
N PRO A 532 15.76 -8.03 26.12
CA PRO A 532 16.95 -7.16 26.13
C PRO A 532 16.56 -5.68 26.24
N GLU A 533 17.40 -4.92 26.92
CA GLU A 533 17.33 -3.47 27.04
C GLU A 533 18.68 -2.88 26.61
N GLY A 534 18.66 -1.68 26.01
CA GLY A 534 19.89 -1.04 25.52
C GLY A 534 20.57 -1.78 24.38
N LYS A 535 19.80 -2.20 23.36
CA LYS A 535 20.33 -2.91 22.18
C LYS A 535 21.41 -2.13 21.42
N LEU A 536 21.35 -0.78 21.41
CA LEU A 536 22.37 0.04 20.77
C LEU A 536 23.60 0.22 21.66
N ASP A 537 24.76 -0.06 21.09
CA ASP A 537 26.07 0.25 21.68
C ASP A 537 26.49 1.70 21.38
N LEU A 538 25.99 2.29 20.28
CA LEU A 538 26.31 3.65 19.87
C LEU A 538 25.18 4.30 19.04
N LEU A 539 24.69 5.44 19.52
CA LEU A 539 23.79 6.34 18.81
C LEU A 539 24.51 7.66 18.46
N VAL A 540 24.72 7.90 17.17
CA VAL A 540 25.33 9.13 16.65
C VAL A 540 24.29 9.96 15.92
N THR A 541 24.11 11.22 16.32
CA THR A 541 23.17 12.13 15.67
C THR A 541 23.88 13.34 15.04
N LEU A 542 23.54 13.65 13.79
CA LEU A 542 23.98 14.85 13.08
C LEU A 542 22.81 15.83 13.02
N ASP A 543 22.96 16.99 13.65
CA ASP A 543 21.92 18.03 13.66
C ASP A 543 22.56 19.42 13.83
N PHE A 544 21.88 20.45 13.32
CA PHE A 544 22.29 21.85 13.46
C PHE A 544 21.61 22.51 14.68
N ARG A 545 20.70 21.79 15.33
CA ARG A 545 20.08 22.16 16.61
C ARG A 545 20.09 20.97 17.57
N MET A 546 20.09 21.22 18.86
CA MET A 546 19.97 20.17 19.88
C MET A 546 18.53 19.64 19.92
N SER A 547 18.21 18.68 19.04
CA SER A 547 16.90 18.03 18.99
C SER A 547 16.73 16.99 20.09
N THR A 548 15.51 16.46 20.25
CA THR A 548 15.24 15.38 21.23
C THR A 548 16.14 14.18 20.98
N THR A 549 16.34 13.77 19.71
CA THR A 549 17.27 12.69 19.40
C THR A 549 18.69 13.03 19.86
N CYS A 550 19.18 14.25 19.63
CA CYS A 550 20.52 14.66 20.09
C CYS A 550 20.68 14.54 21.61
N VAL A 551 19.65 14.92 22.38
CA VAL A 551 19.68 14.85 23.86
C VAL A 551 19.86 13.41 24.36
N TYR A 552 19.36 12.43 23.61
CA TYR A 552 19.49 11.00 23.92
C TYR A 552 20.67 10.31 23.22
N SER A 553 21.45 11.02 22.39
CA SER A 553 22.55 10.42 21.62
C SER A 553 23.85 10.42 22.41
N ASP A 554 24.69 9.41 22.18
CA ASP A 554 26.04 9.34 22.76
C ASP A 554 26.97 10.39 22.13
N ILE A 555 26.83 10.61 20.83
CA ILE A 555 27.62 11.58 20.06
C ILE A 555 26.68 12.46 19.26
N VAL A 556 26.89 13.77 19.37
CA VAL A 556 26.23 14.78 18.54
C VAL A 556 27.27 15.46 17.67
N LEU A 557 27.07 15.41 16.36
CA LEU A 557 27.94 16.05 15.37
C LEU A 557 27.25 17.30 14.80
N PRO A 558 27.89 18.49 14.86
CA PRO A 558 27.28 19.71 14.36
C PRO A 558 27.24 19.68 12.82
N THR A 559 26.04 19.60 12.25
CA THR A 559 25.87 19.71 10.79
C THR A 559 25.61 21.16 10.36
N ALA A 560 25.98 21.49 9.13
CA ALA A 560 25.72 22.79 8.54
C ALA A 560 24.21 23.00 8.33
N THR A 561 23.74 24.24 8.53
CA THR A 561 22.34 24.59 8.20
C THR A 561 22.11 24.54 6.69
N TRP A 562 20.85 24.72 6.27
CA TRP A 562 20.50 24.73 4.85
C TRP A 562 21.13 25.89 4.06
N TYR A 563 21.57 26.96 4.74
CA TYR A 563 22.19 28.14 4.11
C TYR A 563 23.73 28.09 4.11
N GLU A 564 24.33 26.99 4.55
CA GLU A 564 25.79 26.83 4.70
C GLU A 564 26.30 25.59 3.95
N LYS A 565 25.50 25.04 3.03
CA LYS A 565 25.86 23.87 2.22
C LYS A 565 25.26 23.92 0.82
N ASN A 566 25.87 23.18 -0.09
CA ASN A 566 25.37 22.99 -1.44
C ASN A 566 24.67 21.64 -1.54
N ASP A 567 23.41 21.64 -2.00
CA ASP A 567 22.60 20.45 -2.20
C ASP A 567 21.49 20.76 -3.22
N LEU A 568 20.65 19.79 -3.57
CA LEU A 568 19.50 19.96 -4.48
C LEU A 568 18.19 19.60 -3.78
N ASN A 569 17.10 20.25 -4.21
CA ASN A 569 15.75 19.98 -3.72
C ASN A 569 14.75 19.92 -4.88
N THR A 570 13.81 18.97 -4.79
CA THR A 570 12.65 18.80 -5.68
C THR A 570 11.44 18.38 -4.87
N SER A 571 10.23 18.67 -5.35
CA SER A 571 8.98 18.30 -4.67
C SER A 571 7.94 17.78 -5.66
N ASP A 572 7.00 16.98 -5.16
CA ASP A 572 5.74 16.61 -5.79
C ASP A 572 4.98 17.83 -6.34
N MET A 573 4.98 18.91 -5.57
CA MET A 573 4.09 20.06 -5.78
C MET A 573 4.41 20.86 -7.05
N HIS A 574 5.64 20.82 -7.56
CA HIS A 574 6.07 21.59 -8.73
C HIS A 574 7.23 20.92 -9.50
N PRO A 575 7.37 21.16 -10.81
CA PRO A 575 8.37 20.49 -11.65
C PRO A 575 9.81 21.04 -11.51
N PHE A 576 10.01 22.07 -10.69
CA PHE A 576 11.33 22.72 -10.55
C PHE A 576 12.30 21.90 -9.70
N ILE A 577 13.56 21.87 -10.14
CA ILE A 577 14.72 21.51 -9.32
C ILE A 577 15.49 22.78 -9.00
N HIS A 578 15.84 22.98 -7.74
CA HIS A 578 16.58 24.16 -7.29
C HIS A 578 17.60 23.80 -6.19
N PRO A 579 18.67 24.59 -6.05
CA PRO A 579 19.72 24.28 -5.10
C PRO A 579 19.41 24.80 -3.69
N LEU A 580 20.08 24.20 -2.71
CA LEU A 580 20.57 24.89 -1.52
C LEU A 580 21.95 25.44 -1.87
N SER A 581 22.30 26.61 -1.35
CA SER A 581 23.59 27.25 -1.64
C SER A 581 24.20 27.81 -0.37
N SER A 582 25.51 27.64 -0.25
CA SER A 582 26.27 28.21 0.86
C SER A 582 26.33 29.73 0.74
N ALA A 583 25.63 30.42 1.65
CA ALA A 583 25.67 31.87 1.79
C ALA A 583 26.91 32.35 2.57
N ALA A 584 27.40 31.49 3.48
CA ALA A 584 28.64 31.65 4.23
C ALA A 584 29.18 30.26 4.59
N ASP A 585 30.47 30.18 4.91
CA ASP A 585 31.04 28.93 5.43
C ASP A 585 30.28 28.49 6.70
N PRO A 586 30.10 27.17 6.93
CA PRO A 586 29.46 26.67 8.14
C PRO A 586 30.05 27.28 9.41
N ALA A 587 29.19 27.85 10.25
CA ALA A 587 29.64 28.49 11.47
C ALA A 587 30.31 27.50 12.45
N TRP A 588 31.30 28.01 13.20
CA TRP A 588 32.09 27.26 14.18
C TRP A 588 32.79 26.03 13.56
N GLU A 589 32.50 24.84 14.09
CA GLU A 589 33.06 23.57 13.62
C GLU A 589 32.03 22.73 12.86
N ALA A 590 30.89 23.33 12.50
CA ALA A 590 29.87 22.66 11.71
C ALA A 590 30.42 22.24 10.35
N ARG A 591 29.90 21.16 9.80
CA ARG A 591 30.27 20.65 8.46
C ARG A 591 29.02 20.17 7.74
N SER A 592 29.02 20.19 6.42
CA SER A 592 27.93 19.58 5.65
C SER A 592 27.81 18.09 5.98
N ASP A 593 26.60 17.51 5.91
CA ASP A 593 26.39 16.07 6.11
C ASP A 593 27.34 15.24 5.22
N TRP A 594 27.53 15.69 3.98
CA TRP A 594 28.47 15.11 3.01
C TRP A 594 29.91 15.07 3.52
N ASP A 595 30.42 16.20 4.04
CA ASP A 595 31.80 16.26 4.55
C ASP A 595 31.98 15.52 5.87
N ILE A 596 30.93 15.44 6.70
CA ILE A 596 30.93 14.61 7.91
C ILE A 596 31.09 13.13 7.51
N PHE A 597 30.21 12.60 6.65
CA PHE A 597 30.30 11.20 6.23
C PHE A 597 31.57 10.91 5.42
N LYS A 598 32.06 11.84 4.60
CA LYS A 598 33.37 11.73 3.95
C LYS A 598 34.52 11.62 4.96
N GLY A 599 34.47 12.40 6.04
CA GLY A 599 35.42 12.34 7.14
C GLY A 599 35.38 11.01 7.88
N ILE A 600 34.16 10.53 8.21
CA ILE A 600 33.94 9.21 8.82
C ILE A 600 34.46 8.10 7.91
N ALA A 601 34.12 8.12 6.61
CA ALA A 601 34.57 7.13 5.65
C ALA A 601 36.11 7.09 5.54
N LYS A 602 36.76 8.26 5.47
CA LYS A 602 38.22 8.34 5.50
C LYS A 602 38.80 7.70 6.77
N LYS A 603 38.24 8.04 7.94
CA LYS A 603 38.75 7.51 9.20
C LYS A 603 38.47 6.02 9.36
N PHE A 604 37.32 5.56 8.89
CA PHE A 604 36.98 4.14 8.80
C PHE A 604 38.00 3.41 7.92
N SER A 605 38.36 3.93 6.75
CA SER A 605 39.40 3.32 5.89
C SER A 605 40.79 3.27 6.52
N GLU A 606 41.13 4.21 7.42
CA GLU A 606 42.40 4.18 8.17
C GLU A 606 42.41 3.10 9.26
N VAL A 607 41.29 2.88 9.94
CA VAL A 607 41.18 1.97 11.11
C VAL A 607 40.76 0.56 10.71
N ALA A 608 39.89 0.41 9.70
CA ALA A 608 39.33 -0.86 9.28
C ALA A 608 40.39 -1.95 9.02
N PRO A 609 41.59 -1.68 8.44
CA PRO A 609 42.63 -2.69 8.24
C PRO A 609 43.11 -3.42 9.49
N GLU A 610 42.81 -2.91 10.69
CA GLU A 610 43.07 -3.60 11.96
C GLU A 610 42.22 -4.88 12.10
N VAL A 611 41.06 -4.96 11.45
CA VAL A 611 40.07 -6.05 11.61
C VAL A 611 39.37 -6.50 10.32
N LEU A 612 39.34 -5.67 9.27
CA LEU A 612 38.63 -5.89 8.00
C LEU A 612 39.56 -5.59 6.80
N GLY A 613 39.48 -6.42 5.76
CA GLY A 613 40.23 -6.25 4.52
C GLY A 613 39.33 -6.17 3.28
N VAL A 614 39.73 -6.89 2.22
CA VAL A 614 38.87 -7.10 1.05
C VAL A 614 37.96 -8.29 1.34
N GLU A 615 36.75 -8.01 1.78
CA GLU A 615 35.80 -9.03 2.22
C GLU A 615 34.85 -9.45 1.08
N LYS A 616 34.30 -10.65 1.21
CA LYS A 616 33.13 -11.09 0.44
C LYS A 616 31.95 -11.11 1.38
N ASP A 617 30.81 -10.62 0.93
CA ASP A 617 29.60 -10.49 1.74
C ASP A 617 28.45 -11.31 1.13
N ILE A 618 27.60 -11.86 2.00
CA ILE A 618 26.34 -12.50 1.65
C ILE A 618 25.21 -11.52 1.93
N VAL A 619 24.50 -11.11 0.87
CA VAL A 619 23.38 -10.18 0.98
C VAL A 619 22.11 -10.89 0.54
N LEU A 620 21.11 -10.95 1.44
CA LEU A 620 19.77 -11.37 1.09
C LEU A 620 19.02 -10.20 0.44
N VAL A 621 18.24 -10.48 -0.59
CA VAL A 621 17.48 -9.46 -1.33
C VAL A 621 16.06 -9.98 -1.49
N PRO A 622 15.04 -9.23 -1.07
CA PRO A 622 13.66 -9.64 -1.32
C PRO A 622 13.38 -9.60 -2.83
N THR A 623 12.34 -10.31 -3.26
CA THR A 623 11.76 -10.13 -4.58
C THR A 623 11.41 -8.66 -4.79
N LEU A 624 11.93 -8.07 -5.85
CA LEU A 624 11.73 -6.66 -6.16
C LEU A 624 10.62 -6.49 -7.19
N HIS A 625 9.72 -5.54 -6.92
CA HIS A 625 8.86 -4.98 -7.96
C HIS A 625 9.70 -4.32 -9.08
N ASP A 626 9.13 -4.20 -10.28
CA ASP A 626 9.79 -3.68 -11.47
C ASP A 626 11.03 -4.47 -11.90
N THR A 627 11.05 -5.75 -11.52
CA THR A 627 12.01 -6.75 -12.01
C THR A 627 11.27 -8.00 -12.44
N ALA A 628 11.87 -8.81 -13.31
CA ALA A 628 11.29 -10.10 -13.69
C ALA A 628 11.02 -11.04 -12.50
N GLY A 629 11.71 -10.83 -11.36
CA GLY A 629 11.48 -11.56 -10.12
C GLY A 629 10.10 -11.34 -9.52
N GLU A 630 9.38 -10.26 -9.86
CA GLU A 630 8.03 -9.98 -9.38
C GLU A 630 7.01 -11.07 -9.77
N LEU A 631 7.33 -11.85 -10.82
CA LEU A 631 6.58 -13.03 -11.24
C LEU A 631 6.88 -14.26 -10.35
N ALA A 632 6.84 -14.10 -9.03
CA ALA A 632 7.25 -15.11 -8.06
C ALA A 632 6.19 -16.21 -7.83
N GLN A 633 5.09 -15.89 -7.13
CA GLN A 633 4.07 -16.88 -6.75
C GLN A 633 2.73 -16.54 -7.43
N PRO A 634 2.35 -17.21 -8.54
CA PRO A 634 1.25 -16.77 -9.40
C PRO A 634 -0.16 -17.05 -8.89
N LYS A 635 -0.33 -18.08 -8.05
CA LYS A 635 -1.64 -18.66 -7.72
C LYS A 635 -1.93 -18.67 -6.23
N ASP A 636 -0.95 -19.10 -5.43
CA ASP A 636 -1.10 -19.36 -4.00
C ASP A 636 0.17 -18.92 -3.25
N VAL A 637 0.10 -18.92 -1.93
CA VAL A 637 1.23 -18.65 -1.04
C VAL A 637 1.86 -19.97 -0.60
N LEU A 638 3.17 -20.13 -0.81
CA LEU A 638 3.95 -21.32 -0.47
C LEU A 638 5.13 -20.94 0.45
N ASP A 639 5.20 -21.59 1.62
CA ASP A 639 6.24 -21.40 2.62
C ASP A 639 7.23 -22.58 2.65
N TRP A 640 8.44 -22.34 2.13
CA TRP A 640 9.48 -23.37 2.03
C TRP A 640 9.88 -23.97 3.39
N LYS A 641 9.71 -23.24 4.51
CA LYS A 641 10.01 -23.74 5.85
C LYS A 641 9.01 -24.82 6.30
N LYS A 642 7.81 -24.84 5.70
CA LYS A 642 6.80 -25.90 5.87
C LYS A 642 6.93 -27.03 4.84
N GLY A 643 7.92 -26.96 3.95
CA GLY A 643 8.12 -27.93 2.87
C GLY A 643 7.25 -27.68 1.63
N GLU A 644 6.65 -26.50 1.52
CA GLU A 644 5.86 -26.06 0.36
C GLU A 644 6.80 -25.37 -0.65
N VAL A 645 6.84 -25.83 -1.91
CA VAL A 645 7.73 -25.29 -2.96
C VAL A 645 6.99 -25.16 -4.28
#